data_AF-A0A8B8DBG5-F1
#
_entry.id   AF-A0A8B8DBG5-F1
#
_cell.length_a   1.000
_cell.length_b   1.000
_cell.length_c   1.000
_cell.angle_alpha   90.00
_cell.angle_beta   90.00
_cell.angle_gamma   90.00
#
_symmetry.space_group_name_H-M   'P 1'
#
loop_
_entity.id
_entity.type
_entity.pdbx_description
1 polymer ?
#
loop_
_entity_poly.entity_id
_entity_poly.type
_entity_poly.pdbx_seq_one_letter_code
_entity_poly.pdbx_strand_id
1 'polypeptide(L)'
;MVVTILLLLSSFILAFAQDPCAPNNHKPIVEPHRSTQFQPEPTDTLLCDDNLQAGWYAFDNSDEMPTSCVTQFHCGTHFPLWMQGSHPSVADGIVQRKACSNVYGSSSHTCCDFSLDIQVKNCGTFYVYYLQTVPACAMAYCAGNKRICDVGGQIAQGGNCPDLYPKLNSAPILSNPELTPTNQVRFPCSVDYPTGQPDVGFIVTWTVDGKELMDTSGQPVQTVLTGDSRKAYLDGIKLQGNLGKELKCNVSSFHPSKGRGIRSDTLSSNGYWAGIRVSPDRINLDEGGPEQTVSIESTIPIPCTSLFASECKLKLKLAGLKNSADASLSGCHYELTYDNATGLYSTSFKVKATRDFIKDHNQVQEVGFQPIASFLHPMWMNYKPNPVMIGTTDKEHGHCTLHGDPHFSGFDYKKNYNVYEVGDMVLYKSRNQKRPFEVQIRTWPCGSYHPCTCAVVAREGNDIVEVDVCEKKMGVVEAPSVSYPSGHPLEGTVVSRDKSGKIFYINFPSGARLQITSIISKGRHKNETLPLLNVDVQGPPDDFGSSEGLCGNWNGDDGDDFVGGDGLLYGPASVANFSKSWMLPTQTSMFYQLPKYEQHLAPKFEYCSCGQGPVDCTKVGKGAMNPSKPKDGQVISDKNKPPRRSARAYTDHYPDGDVPGDHMILNRRLKRNVFASFPTPSGITELQARSACTQSITRSSLYSRCSHTNILSDIVEGCVEDIKFSDSTEAFELAHMNAFDSICHNELAKDPNNIQYVNGLAVINPSILTCPNQCSKNGRCIGTTCHCNHGYTSADCSVRIGVAPTIHRLRGDGQCDIRRRPCRQVNVIVDNIMESSHLACRVTPLDLSD
;
A
#
# COMPACT_ATOMS: atom_id res chain seq x y z
N MET A 1 -52.55 66.99 10.87
CA MET A 1 -53.50 66.88 9.74
C MET A 1 -54.47 65.75 10.07
N VAL A 2 -55.62 66.08 10.67
CA VAL A 2 -56.92 66.37 9.99
C VAL A 2 -57.69 65.05 9.76
N VAL A 3 -58.65 64.73 10.67
CA VAL A 3 -60.14 64.74 10.47
C VAL A 3 -60.61 63.35 9.95
N THR A 4 -61.62 62.62 10.43
CA THR A 4 -63.04 62.91 10.77
C THR A 4 -63.73 61.64 11.33
N ILE A 5 -64.60 61.80 12.34
CA ILE A 5 -65.99 61.27 12.51
C ILE A 5 -66.28 59.75 12.35
N LEU A 6 -66.75 59.09 13.42
CA LEU A 6 -68.17 58.66 13.60
C LEU A 6 -68.46 58.10 15.01
N LEU A 7 -69.52 58.64 15.62
CA LEU A 7 -70.20 58.17 16.84
C LEU A 7 -70.71 56.74 16.68
N LEU A 8 -70.54 55.88 17.68
CA LEU A 8 -71.49 54.79 17.95
C LEU A 8 -71.50 54.45 19.45
N LEU A 9 -72.71 54.50 20.03
CA LEU A 9 -73.06 53.99 21.34
C LEU A 9 -72.63 52.52 21.47
N SER A 10 -71.96 52.15 22.56
CA SER A 10 -71.89 50.74 22.97
C SER A 10 -72.31 50.61 24.43
N SER A 11 -73.55 50.19 24.56
CA SER A 11 -74.22 49.59 25.71
C SER A 11 -73.27 48.80 26.61
N PHE A 12 -73.37 49.05 27.92
CA PHE A 12 -72.98 48.09 28.95
C PHE A 12 -73.77 46.80 28.73
N ILE A 13 -73.17 45.81 28.08
CA ILE A 13 -73.62 44.43 28.11
C ILE A 13 -73.01 43.82 29.38
N LEU A 14 -73.83 43.66 30.42
CA LEU A 14 -73.59 42.64 31.44
C LEU A 14 -73.44 41.31 30.71
N ALA A 15 -72.22 40.78 30.66
CA ALA A 15 -71.99 39.41 30.21
C ALA A 15 -72.69 38.48 31.21
N PHE A 16 -73.89 38.04 30.86
CA PHE A 16 -74.52 36.90 31.53
C PHE A 16 -73.53 35.74 31.43
N ALA A 17 -73.07 35.22 32.58
CA ALA A 17 -72.35 33.96 32.61
C ALA A 17 -73.25 32.90 31.97
N GLN A 18 -72.91 32.48 30.76
CA GLN A 18 -73.66 31.49 30.01
C GLN A 18 -73.72 30.20 30.84
N ASP A 19 -74.92 29.63 30.98
CA ASP A 19 -75.10 28.38 31.73
C ASP A 19 -74.32 27.25 31.02
N PRO A 20 -73.31 26.63 31.66
CA PRO A 20 -72.52 25.58 31.02
C PRO A 20 -73.32 24.31 30.70
N CYS A 21 -74.51 24.14 31.30
CA CYS A 21 -75.43 23.03 31.01
C CYS A 21 -76.20 23.22 29.70
N ALA A 22 -76.24 24.42 29.13
CA ALA A 22 -76.94 24.64 27.87
C ALA A 22 -76.18 24.02 26.68
N PRO A 23 -76.88 23.56 25.63
CA PRO A 23 -76.25 23.04 24.42
C PRO A 23 -75.26 24.04 23.83
N ASN A 24 -74.06 23.59 23.44
CA ASN A 24 -72.93 24.36 22.92
C ASN A 24 -72.14 25.22 23.92
N ASN A 25 -72.48 25.23 25.21
CA ASN A 25 -71.72 25.96 26.24
C ASN A 25 -70.65 25.08 26.96
N HIS A 26 -70.53 23.82 26.55
CA HIS A 26 -69.48 22.89 26.97
C HIS A 26 -68.99 22.07 25.76
N LYS A 27 -67.77 21.52 25.85
CA LYS A 27 -67.18 20.65 24.82
C LYS A 27 -67.25 19.19 25.25
N PRO A 28 -67.66 18.25 24.38
CA PRO A 28 -67.62 16.83 24.70
C PRO A 28 -66.16 16.32 24.68
N ILE A 29 -65.80 15.46 25.65
CA ILE A 29 -64.58 14.66 25.63
C ILE A 29 -65.00 13.20 25.39
N VAL A 30 -64.77 12.71 24.16
CA VAL A 30 -65.10 11.35 23.73
C VAL A 30 -63.82 10.52 23.67
N GLU A 31 -63.45 9.90 24.78
CA GLU A 31 -62.28 9.04 24.89
C GLU A 31 -62.53 7.93 25.93
N PRO A 32 -62.86 6.70 25.51
CA PRO A 32 -63.22 5.62 26.43
C PRO A 32 -62.06 5.17 27.32
N HIS A 33 -60.81 5.31 26.88
CA HIS A 33 -59.63 4.88 27.66
C HIS A 33 -59.39 5.75 28.92
N ARG A 34 -60.16 6.81 29.14
CA ARG A 34 -60.17 7.60 30.39
C ARG A 34 -60.80 6.88 31.58
N SER A 35 -61.33 5.68 31.38
CA SER A 35 -61.89 4.85 32.44
C SER A 35 -60.87 4.47 33.51
N THR A 36 -61.29 4.50 34.76
CA THR A 36 -60.51 4.00 35.91
C THR A 36 -60.21 2.51 35.86
N GLN A 37 -60.78 1.75 34.93
CA GLN A 37 -60.49 0.32 34.71
C GLN A 37 -59.54 0.05 33.54
N PHE A 38 -59.08 1.09 32.83
CA PHE A 38 -58.12 0.94 31.72
C PHE A 38 -56.70 1.27 32.18
N GLN A 39 -55.77 0.35 31.95
CA GLN A 39 -54.34 0.49 32.27
C GLN A 39 -53.54 0.41 30.96
N PRO A 40 -52.74 1.43 30.61
CA PRO A 40 -51.93 1.41 29.39
C PRO A 40 -50.72 0.47 29.53
N GLU A 41 -50.36 -0.20 28.44
CA GLU A 41 -49.16 -1.03 28.32
C GLU A 41 -47.93 -0.19 27.91
N PRO A 42 -46.68 -0.67 28.10
CA PRO A 42 -45.46 0.12 27.82
C PRO A 42 -45.31 0.60 26.37
N THR A 43 -45.98 -0.05 25.42
CA THR A 43 -45.98 0.31 24.00
C THR A 43 -47.11 1.25 23.60
N ASP A 44 -48.07 1.51 24.49
CA ASP A 44 -49.24 2.33 24.18
C ASP A 44 -48.90 3.82 24.19
N THR A 45 -49.56 4.58 23.31
CA THR A 45 -49.51 6.05 23.36
C THR A 45 -50.41 6.53 24.50
N LEU A 46 -49.82 7.19 25.49
CA LEU A 46 -50.54 7.66 26.67
C LEU A 46 -51.47 8.85 26.36
N LEU A 47 -52.61 8.90 27.05
CA LEU A 47 -53.49 10.06 27.07
C LEU A 47 -52.82 11.24 27.79
N CYS A 48 -53.01 12.41 27.19
CA CYS A 48 -52.23 13.61 27.45
C CYS A 48 -53.13 14.84 27.33
N ASP A 49 -53.40 15.51 28.45
CA ASP A 49 -54.26 16.70 28.52
C ASP A 49 -53.47 18.02 28.61
N ASP A 50 -52.16 18.01 28.35
CA ASP A 50 -51.29 19.20 28.43
C ASP A 50 -51.65 20.28 27.39
N ASN A 51 -52.41 19.90 26.37
CA ASN A 51 -52.98 20.78 25.35
C ASN A 51 -54.50 20.99 25.52
N LEU A 52 -55.11 20.41 26.57
CA LEU A 52 -56.52 20.64 26.89
C LEU A 52 -56.70 22.07 27.40
N GLN A 53 -57.32 22.94 26.60
CA GLN A 53 -57.58 24.33 26.99
C GLN A 53 -58.53 24.42 28.19
N ALA A 54 -58.32 25.39 29.08
CA ALA A 54 -59.24 25.61 30.18
C ALA A 54 -60.66 25.96 29.69
N GLY A 55 -61.69 25.31 30.22
CA GLY A 55 -63.06 25.50 29.79
C GLY A 55 -64.04 24.46 30.34
N TRP A 56 -65.32 24.58 29.97
CA TRP A 56 -66.37 23.63 30.35
C TRP A 56 -66.39 22.41 29.44
N TYR A 57 -66.32 21.22 30.03
CA TYR A 57 -66.32 19.93 29.35
C TYR A 57 -67.36 18.97 29.94
N ALA A 58 -67.91 18.11 29.09
CA ALA A 58 -68.70 16.94 29.51
C ALA A 58 -68.02 15.68 28.98
N PHE A 59 -67.89 14.65 29.81
CA PHE A 59 -67.39 13.35 29.35
C PHE A 59 -68.50 12.56 28.67
N ASP A 60 -68.13 11.70 27.72
CA ASP A 60 -69.07 10.90 26.94
C ASP A 60 -69.92 9.95 27.82
N ASN A 61 -71.09 9.55 27.33
CA ASN A 61 -72.02 8.63 28.00
C ASN A 61 -72.42 8.99 29.44
N SER A 62 -72.35 10.28 29.80
CA SER A 62 -72.57 10.77 31.17
C SER A 62 -71.59 10.15 32.19
N ASP A 63 -70.40 9.76 31.73
CA ASP A 63 -69.35 9.27 32.62
C ASP A 63 -68.90 10.41 33.57
N GLU A 64 -68.70 10.06 34.84
CA GLU A 64 -68.35 11.01 35.88
C GLU A 64 -66.86 10.95 36.19
N MET A 65 -66.26 12.09 36.55
CA MET A 65 -64.90 12.10 37.11
C MET A 65 -64.90 11.31 38.43
N PRO A 66 -64.01 10.31 38.62
CA PRO A 66 -64.02 9.49 39.82
C PRO A 66 -63.78 10.35 41.07
N THR A 67 -64.56 10.13 42.13
CA THR A 67 -64.44 10.89 43.39
C THR A 67 -63.54 10.24 44.43
N SER A 68 -62.86 9.15 44.04
CA SER A 68 -61.94 8.38 44.86
C SER A 68 -60.58 8.29 44.19
N CYS A 69 -59.56 8.10 45.01
CA CYS A 69 -58.18 7.85 44.61
C CYS A 69 -58.06 6.86 43.44
N VAL A 70 -57.33 7.25 42.40
CA VAL A 70 -56.96 6.40 41.26
C VAL A 70 -55.44 6.18 41.31
N THR A 71 -55.00 4.92 41.24
CA THR A 71 -53.58 4.55 41.24
C THR A 71 -52.91 4.94 39.92
N GLN A 72 -51.58 5.05 39.92
CA GLN A 72 -50.79 5.29 38.70
C GLN A 72 -51.11 4.27 37.58
N PHE A 73 -50.83 4.67 36.34
CA PHE A 73 -51.04 3.83 35.15
C PHE A 73 -52.50 3.40 34.97
N HIS A 74 -53.44 4.31 35.19
CA HIS A 74 -54.87 4.10 34.94
C HIS A 74 -55.45 5.30 34.18
N CYS A 75 -56.66 5.17 33.64
CA CYS A 75 -57.29 6.19 32.79
C CYS A 75 -56.45 6.54 31.56
N GLY A 76 -55.69 5.56 31.06
CA GLY A 76 -54.87 5.68 29.85
C GLY A 76 -53.66 6.59 29.98
N THR A 77 -53.26 6.98 31.20
CA THR A 77 -52.13 7.90 31.43
C THR A 77 -51.25 7.41 32.59
N HIS A 78 -50.07 8.00 32.79
CA HIS A 78 -49.22 7.68 33.94
C HIS A 78 -49.78 8.24 35.25
N PHE A 79 -50.23 9.50 35.23
CA PHE A 79 -50.68 10.25 36.40
C PHE A 79 -52.16 10.67 36.24
N PRO A 80 -53.11 9.79 36.60
CA PRO A 80 -54.53 10.09 36.48
C PRO A 80 -54.98 11.23 37.39
N LEU A 81 -55.93 12.06 36.93
CA LEU A 81 -56.60 13.06 37.76
C LEU A 81 -58.04 12.62 38.13
N TRP A 82 -58.34 12.63 39.43
CA TRP A 82 -59.62 12.30 40.04
C TRP A 82 -60.16 13.48 40.86
N MET A 83 -61.46 13.56 41.12
CA MET A 83 -62.07 14.71 41.81
C MET A 83 -62.09 14.51 43.33
N GLN A 84 -61.47 15.42 44.08
CA GLN A 84 -61.59 15.45 45.53
C GLN A 84 -62.91 16.15 45.95
N GLY A 85 -63.79 15.37 46.57
CA GLY A 85 -65.12 15.79 47.03
C GLY A 85 -66.24 15.09 46.27
N SER A 86 -67.48 15.21 46.77
CA SER A 86 -68.66 14.64 46.10
C SER A 86 -69.13 15.50 44.94
N HIS A 87 -69.78 14.89 43.95
CA HIS A 87 -70.51 15.60 42.91
C HIS A 87 -71.64 16.48 43.51
N PRO A 88 -71.87 17.70 42.99
CA PRO A 88 -72.94 18.58 43.45
C PRO A 88 -74.34 18.03 43.12
N SER A 89 -75.35 18.43 43.90
CA SER A 89 -76.75 18.31 43.49
C SER A 89 -77.12 19.41 42.49
N VAL A 90 -78.26 19.26 41.80
CA VAL A 90 -78.77 20.28 40.86
C VAL A 90 -79.00 21.64 41.57
N ALA A 91 -79.37 21.63 42.85
CA ALA A 91 -79.62 22.84 43.64
C ALA A 91 -78.34 23.60 44.01
N ASP A 92 -77.18 22.93 44.04
CA ASP A 92 -75.91 23.53 44.48
C ASP A 92 -75.28 24.45 43.43
N GLY A 93 -75.76 24.42 42.18
CA GLY A 93 -75.22 25.24 41.10
C GLY A 93 -73.78 24.87 40.74
N ILE A 94 -72.95 25.89 40.47
CA ILE A 94 -71.52 25.71 40.18
C ILE A 94 -70.76 25.65 41.50
N VAL A 95 -70.07 24.53 41.74
CA VAL A 95 -69.26 24.33 42.95
C VAL A 95 -67.78 24.18 42.60
N GLN A 96 -66.92 24.72 43.47
CA GLN A 96 -65.47 24.53 43.37
C GLN A 96 -65.08 23.14 43.90
N ARG A 97 -64.16 22.47 43.20
CA ARG A 97 -63.57 21.16 43.54
C ARG A 97 -62.09 21.16 43.20
N LYS A 98 -61.37 20.13 43.64
CA LYS A 98 -59.97 19.90 43.24
C LYS A 98 -59.87 18.64 42.40
N ALA A 99 -59.16 18.70 41.29
CA ALA A 99 -58.71 17.52 40.55
C ALA A 99 -57.35 17.12 41.11
N CYS A 100 -57.28 15.98 41.79
CA CYS A 100 -56.13 15.44 42.47
C CYS A 100 -55.43 14.36 41.62
N SER A 101 -54.12 14.29 41.68
CA SER A 101 -53.33 13.21 41.07
C SER A 101 -52.48 12.47 42.10
N ASN A 102 -52.42 11.15 41.95
CA ASN A 102 -51.56 10.26 42.75
C ASN A 102 -50.21 10.11 42.06
N VAL A 103 -49.32 11.07 42.28
CA VAL A 103 -48.00 11.13 41.62
C VAL A 103 -47.03 10.12 42.23
N TYR A 104 -47.19 9.75 43.51
CA TYR A 104 -46.30 8.81 44.19
C TYR A 104 -46.87 7.39 44.34
N GLY A 105 -48.02 7.10 43.72
CA GLY A 105 -48.63 5.77 43.71
C GLY A 105 -48.97 5.28 45.11
N SER A 106 -48.59 4.03 45.42
CA SER A 106 -48.81 3.41 46.74
C SER A 106 -48.09 4.11 47.90
N SER A 107 -47.15 5.00 47.60
CA SER A 107 -46.35 5.77 48.57
C SER A 107 -47.02 7.08 48.99
N SER A 108 -48.09 7.49 48.31
CA SER A 108 -48.83 8.70 48.66
C SER A 108 -49.70 8.48 49.91
N HIS A 109 -49.54 9.35 50.91
CA HIS A 109 -50.35 9.31 52.13
C HIS A 109 -51.72 9.96 51.94
N THR A 110 -51.89 10.83 50.93
CA THR A 110 -53.12 11.60 50.69
C THR A 110 -53.80 11.24 49.36
N CYS A 111 -53.12 10.51 48.47
CA CYS A 111 -53.51 10.25 47.08
C CYS A 111 -53.84 11.53 46.28
N CYS A 112 -53.33 12.68 46.74
CA CYS A 112 -53.49 13.98 46.11
C CYS A 112 -52.18 14.74 46.29
N ASP A 113 -51.13 14.27 45.61
CA ASP A 113 -49.79 14.86 45.67
C ASP A 113 -49.70 16.13 44.81
N PHE A 114 -50.52 16.17 43.76
CA PHE A 114 -50.71 17.32 42.89
C PHE A 114 -52.20 17.61 42.76
N SER A 115 -52.60 18.89 42.68
CA SER A 115 -54.00 19.27 42.53
C SER A 115 -54.19 20.49 41.63
N LEU A 116 -55.29 20.50 40.87
CA LEU A 116 -55.78 21.65 40.11
C LEU A 116 -57.15 22.06 40.61
N ASP A 117 -57.41 23.37 40.70
CA ASP A 117 -58.74 23.87 41.03
C ASP A 117 -59.66 23.79 39.79
N ILE A 118 -60.77 23.08 39.96
CA ILE A 118 -61.79 22.85 38.93
C ILE A 118 -63.16 23.31 39.44
N GLN A 119 -64.10 23.51 38.52
CA GLN A 119 -65.51 23.73 38.87
C GLN A 119 -66.35 22.60 38.32
N VAL A 120 -67.46 22.28 38.98
CA VAL A 120 -68.40 21.27 38.51
C VAL A 120 -69.83 21.76 38.71
N LYS A 121 -70.70 21.48 37.74
CA LYS A 121 -72.14 21.73 37.83
C LYS A 121 -72.90 20.48 37.42
N ASN A 122 -73.94 20.16 38.18
CA ASN A 122 -74.87 19.08 37.85
C ASN A 122 -75.97 19.61 36.92
N CYS A 123 -76.07 19.05 35.71
CA CYS A 123 -77.05 19.43 34.70
C CYS A 123 -78.31 18.55 34.72
N GLY A 124 -78.46 17.70 35.74
CA GLY A 124 -79.57 16.76 35.92
C GLY A 124 -79.23 15.35 35.43
N THR A 125 -78.86 15.20 34.16
CA THR A 125 -78.54 13.88 33.55
C THR A 125 -77.04 13.64 33.35
N PHE A 126 -76.22 14.68 33.44
CA PHE A 126 -74.76 14.62 33.31
C PHE A 126 -74.12 15.76 34.10
N TYR A 127 -72.80 15.71 34.25
CA TYR A 127 -72.01 16.78 34.86
C TYR A 127 -71.18 17.50 33.83
N VAL A 128 -71.02 18.80 34.02
CA VAL A 128 -70.04 19.62 33.29
C VAL A 128 -68.94 20.04 34.26
N TYR A 129 -67.69 19.93 33.80
CA TYR A 129 -66.50 20.24 34.57
C TYR A 129 -65.74 21.38 33.89
N TYR A 130 -65.43 22.44 34.63
CA TYR A 130 -64.46 23.43 34.20
C TYR A 130 -63.06 22.88 34.46
N LEU A 131 -62.47 22.27 33.45
CA LEU A 131 -61.16 21.64 33.53
C LEU A 131 -60.05 22.65 33.23
N GLN A 132 -58.88 22.44 33.80
CA GLN A 132 -57.68 23.25 33.58
C GLN A 132 -56.68 22.47 32.70
N THR A 133 -55.78 23.19 32.03
CA THR A 133 -54.63 22.58 31.36
C THR A 133 -53.70 21.95 32.39
N VAL A 134 -53.28 20.69 32.18
CA VAL A 134 -52.35 20.00 33.07
C VAL A 134 -50.90 20.35 32.72
N PRO A 135 -49.94 20.28 33.68
CA PRO A 135 -48.57 20.76 33.47
C PRO A 135 -47.66 19.80 32.68
N ALA A 136 -48.07 18.54 32.46
CA ALA A 136 -47.25 17.53 31.79
C ALA A 136 -48.10 16.55 30.98
N CYS A 137 -47.55 16.08 29.86
CA CYS A 137 -48.25 15.16 28.95
C CYS A 137 -48.56 13.79 29.57
N ALA A 138 -47.82 13.40 30.62
CA ALA A 138 -48.07 12.18 31.38
C ALA A 138 -49.29 12.26 32.33
N MET A 139 -50.14 13.29 32.20
CA MET A 139 -51.31 13.55 33.05
C MET A 139 -52.59 13.67 32.20
N ALA A 140 -53.70 13.10 32.69
CA ALA A 140 -55.01 13.21 32.07
C ALA A 140 -56.17 13.06 33.07
N TYR A 141 -57.29 13.74 32.82
CA TYR A 141 -58.52 13.61 33.61
C TYR A 141 -59.22 12.28 33.36
N CYS A 142 -59.48 11.54 34.44
CA CYS A 142 -60.23 10.29 34.42
C CYS A 142 -61.73 10.54 34.23
N ALA A 143 -62.41 9.62 33.57
CA ALA A 143 -63.86 9.61 33.45
C ALA A 143 -64.39 8.18 33.41
N GLY A 144 -65.33 7.87 34.29
CA GLY A 144 -66.00 6.57 34.33
C GLY A 144 -65.19 5.42 34.94
N ASN A 145 -65.80 4.24 34.97
CA ASN A 145 -65.29 3.02 35.60
C ASN A 145 -65.60 1.74 34.81
N LYS A 146 -65.88 1.88 33.50
CA LYS A 146 -66.21 0.75 32.62
C LYS A 146 -64.94 0.04 32.15
N ARG A 147 -64.92 -1.29 32.07
CA ARG A 147 -63.77 -2.03 31.51
C ARG A 147 -63.69 -1.80 30.00
N ILE A 148 -62.53 -1.35 29.50
CA ILE A 148 -62.26 -1.00 28.10
C ILE A 148 -61.15 -1.92 27.56
N CYS A 149 -61.24 -2.32 26.29
CA CYS A 149 -60.16 -3.07 25.60
C CYS A 149 -59.18 -2.12 24.94
N ASP A 150 -57.95 -2.57 24.70
CA ASP A 150 -56.89 -1.83 23.99
C ASP A 150 -57.40 -1.20 22.68
N VAL A 151 -56.72 -0.14 22.22
CA VAL A 151 -57.11 0.64 21.03
C VAL A 151 -57.42 -0.27 19.84
N GLY A 152 -58.72 -0.43 19.52
CA GLY A 152 -59.21 -1.27 18.42
C GLY A 152 -59.75 -2.67 18.80
N GLY A 153 -59.76 -3.04 20.08
CA GLY A 153 -60.36 -4.27 20.59
C GLY A 153 -61.86 -4.15 20.88
N GLN A 154 -62.63 -5.19 20.55
CA GLN A 154 -64.03 -5.33 21.00
C GLN A 154 -64.11 -6.29 22.19
N ILE A 155 -64.99 -5.98 23.14
CA ILE A 155 -65.27 -6.83 24.30
C ILE A 155 -66.00 -8.09 23.81
N ALA A 156 -65.37 -9.27 23.94
CA ALA A 156 -66.04 -10.55 23.69
C ALA A 156 -67.01 -10.89 24.84
N GLN A 157 -68.03 -11.73 24.56
CA GLN A 157 -68.93 -12.27 25.59
C GLN A 157 -68.10 -12.98 26.68
N GLY A 158 -68.04 -12.38 27.88
CA GLY A 158 -67.23 -12.87 29.00
C GLY A 158 -66.11 -11.93 29.47
N GLY A 159 -65.90 -10.79 28.82
CA GLY A 159 -65.01 -9.74 29.33
C GLY A 159 -63.50 -9.95 29.09
N ASN A 160 -63.10 -10.85 28.19
CA ASN A 160 -61.70 -10.97 27.75
C ASN A 160 -61.47 -10.19 26.45
N CYS A 161 -60.37 -9.44 26.39
CA CYS A 161 -59.91 -8.72 25.20
C CYS A 161 -58.91 -9.62 24.44
N PRO A 162 -59.24 -10.14 23.25
CA PRO A 162 -58.33 -10.98 22.49
C PRO A 162 -57.26 -10.13 21.78
N ASP A 163 -55.98 -10.49 21.92
CA ASP A 163 -54.84 -9.83 21.25
C ASP A 163 -55.14 -9.60 19.74
N LEU A 164 -54.79 -8.42 19.23
CA LEU A 164 -55.03 -8.06 17.82
C LEU A 164 -54.14 -8.86 16.85
N TYR A 165 -52.96 -9.29 17.33
CA TYR A 165 -51.99 -10.10 16.61
C TYR A 165 -51.14 -10.92 17.61
N PRO A 166 -50.52 -12.04 17.17
CA PRO A 166 -49.63 -12.84 18.01
C PRO A 166 -48.41 -12.04 18.47
N LYS A 167 -48.10 -11.99 19.78
CA LYS A 167 -46.94 -11.22 20.29
C LYS A 167 -45.62 -11.99 20.08
N LEU A 168 -44.64 -11.34 19.44
CA LEU A 168 -43.28 -11.90 19.26
C LEU A 168 -42.44 -11.65 20.51
N ASN A 169 -41.80 -12.69 21.05
CA ASN A 169 -41.01 -12.61 22.29
C ASN A 169 -39.55 -12.19 22.05
N SER A 170 -39.04 -12.35 20.83
CA SER A 170 -37.66 -12.06 20.47
C SER A 170 -37.55 -11.69 18.99
N ALA A 171 -36.47 -10.98 18.65
CA ALA A 171 -36.16 -10.65 17.27
C ALA A 171 -35.85 -11.92 16.45
N PRO A 172 -36.20 -11.94 15.15
CA PRO A 172 -35.86 -13.07 14.28
C PRO A 172 -34.34 -13.24 14.16
N ILE A 173 -33.88 -14.46 13.88
CA ILE A 173 -32.45 -14.78 13.74
C ILE A 173 -32.14 -15.11 12.28
N LEU A 174 -31.25 -14.34 11.68
CA LEU A 174 -30.69 -14.61 10.36
C LEU A 174 -29.42 -15.44 10.52
N SER A 175 -29.46 -16.72 10.14
CA SER A 175 -28.33 -17.64 10.26
C SER A 175 -27.47 -17.67 8.98
N ASN A 176 -26.33 -18.35 9.05
CA ASN A 176 -25.42 -18.51 7.90
C ASN A 176 -26.15 -19.12 6.69
N PRO A 177 -25.81 -18.69 5.46
CA PRO A 177 -26.36 -19.26 4.25
C PRO A 177 -25.99 -20.74 4.12
N GLU A 178 -26.93 -21.51 3.58
CA GLU A 178 -26.76 -22.93 3.37
C GLU A 178 -26.95 -23.30 1.90
N LEU A 179 -26.27 -24.38 1.50
CA LEU A 179 -26.37 -24.96 0.17
C LEU A 179 -27.39 -26.10 0.20
N THR A 180 -28.41 -26.05 -0.65
CA THR A 180 -29.35 -27.17 -0.79
C THR A 180 -28.72 -28.35 -1.54
N PRO A 181 -29.28 -29.57 -1.44
CA PRO A 181 -28.87 -30.70 -2.28
C PRO A 181 -29.02 -30.44 -3.79
N THR A 182 -29.87 -29.48 -4.18
CA THR A 182 -30.06 -29.02 -5.55
C THR A 182 -29.10 -27.89 -5.96
N ASN A 183 -28.07 -27.62 -5.14
CA ASN A 183 -27.04 -26.62 -5.39
C ASN A 183 -27.56 -25.17 -5.39
N GLN A 184 -28.61 -24.88 -4.63
CA GLN A 184 -29.15 -23.54 -4.44
C GLN A 184 -28.67 -22.93 -3.13
N VAL A 185 -28.25 -21.67 -3.17
CA VAL A 185 -27.86 -20.91 -1.98
C VAL A 185 -29.12 -20.29 -1.37
N ARG A 186 -29.36 -20.52 -0.07
CA ARG A 186 -30.49 -19.89 0.64
C ARG A 186 -30.08 -19.33 2.00
N PHE A 187 -30.70 -18.22 2.38
CA PHE A 187 -30.47 -17.55 3.65
C PHE A 187 -31.66 -17.81 4.60
N PRO A 188 -31.46 -18.57 5.68
CA PRO A 188 -32.53 -18.91 6.62
C PRO A 188 -32.77 -17.79 7.65
N CYS A 189 -34.01 -17.31 7.72
CA CYS A 189 -34.50 -16.43 8.77
C CYS A 189 -35.46 -17.21 9.68
N SER A 190 -35.11 -17.33 10.96
CA SER A 190 -35.87 -18.11 11.95
C SER A 190 -36.66 -17.19 12.88
N VAL A 191 -37.93 -17.52 13.10
CA VAL A 191 -38.82 -16.84 14.03
C VAL A 191 -38.98 -17.71 15.27
N ASP A 192 -38.61 -17.16 16.43
CA ASP A 192 -38.75 -17.83 17.71
C ASP A 192 -40.19 -17.67 18.23
N TYR A 193 -41.03 -18.66 17.90
CA TYR A 193 -42.43 -18.67 18.33
C TYR A 193 -42.94 -20.12 18.50
N PRO A 194 -43.74 -20.44 19.53
CA PRO A 194 -44.22 -21.80 19.81
C PRO A 194 -44.98 -22.44 18.63
N THR A 195 -44.78 -23.75 18.43
CA THR A 195 -45.55 -24.58 17.48
C THR A 195 -46.88 -25.06 18.09
N GLY A 196 -47.82 -25.48 17.26
CA GLY A 196 -49.15 -25.97 17.68
C GLY A 196 -50.23 -24.90 17.80
N GLN A 197 -49.96 -23.67 17.36
CA GLN A 197 -50.95 -22.58 17.34
C GLN A 197 -51.60 -22.48 15.95
N PRO A 198 -52.93 -22.67 15.82
CA PRO A 198 -53.59 -22.75 14.52
C PRO A 198 -53.83 -21.38 13.85
N ASP A 199 -53.91 -20.29 14.62
CA ASP A 199 -54.21 -18.94 14.12
C ASP A 199 -53.01 -18.00 14.28
N VAL A 200 -51.87 -18.38 13.71
CA VAL A 200 -50.64 -17.57 13.71
C VAL A 200 -50.08 -17.45 12.30
N GLY A 201 -49.69 -16.23 11.94
CA GLY A 201 -49.01 -15.92 10.68
C GLY A 201 -47.88 -14.92 10.87
N PHE A 202 -46.84 -15.04 10.06
CA PHE A 202 -45.69 -14.14 10.04
C PHE A 202 -45.42 -13.65 8.63
N ILE A 203 -45.17 -12.36 8.47
CA ILE A 203 -44.73 -11.74 7.22
C ILE A 203 -43.24 -11.44 7.38
N VAL A 204 -42.41 -12.12 6.59
CA VAL A 204 -40.96 -11.94 6.57
C VAL A 204 -40.58 -11.14 5.34
N THR A 205 -39.99 -9.97 5.53
CA THR A 205 -39.40 -9.11 4.48
C THR A 205 -37.88 -9.05 4.64
N TRP A 206 -37.18 -8.58 3.62
CA TRP A 206 -35.71 -8.55 3.59
C TRP A 206 -35.21 -7.14 3.32
N THR A 207 -34.15 -6.74 4.00
CA THR A 207 -33.50 -5.44 3.79
C THR A 207 -32.01 -5.61 3.54
N VAL A 208 -31.47 -4.75 2.69
CA VAL A 208 -30.04 -4.67 2.37
C VAL A 208 -29.57 -3.24 2.63
N ASP A 209 -28.59 -3.07 3.54
CA ASP A 209 -28.16 -1.78 4.09
C ASP A 209 -29.35 -0.89 4.53
N GLY A 210 -30.35 -1.52 5.16
CA GLY A 210 -31.56 -0.85 5.65
C GLY A 210 -32.63 -0.52 4.59
N LYS A 211 -32.41 -0.83 3.31
CA LYS A 211 -33.41 -0.64 2.24
C LYS A 211 -34.12 -1.94 1.91
N GLU A 212 -35.44 -1.90 1.70
CA GLU A 212 -36.20 -3.09 1.31
C GLU A 212 -35.69 -3.70 -0.01
N LEU A 213 -35.52 -5.02 0.00
CA LEU A 213 -35.14 -5.79 -1.17
C LEU A 213 -36.37 -5.99 -2.06
N MET A 214 -36.31 -5.48 -3.28
CA MET A 214 -37.38 -5.58 -4.27
C MET A 214 -37.14 -6.75 -5.23
N ASP A 215 -38.22 -7.37 -5.68
CA ASP A 215 -38.20 -8.34 -6.76
C ASP A 215 -38.12 -7.67 -8.15
N THR A 216 -38.07 -8.46 -9.21
CA THR A 216 -38.01 -7.98 -10.60
C THR A 216 -39.25 -7.19 -11.04
N SER A 217 -40.35 -7.29 -10.28
CA SER A 217 -41.61 -6.59 -10.53
C SER A 217 -41.73 -5.31 -9.70
N GLY A 218 -40.70 -4.97 -8.91
CA GLY A 218 -40.70 -3.81 -8.01
C GLY A 218 -41.52 -4.01 -6.73
N GLN A 219 -41.86 -5.25 -6.37
CA GLN A 219 -42.56 -5.57 -5.12
C GLN A 219 -41.56 -6.03 -4.06
N PRO A 220 -41.78 -5.75 -2.76
CA PRO A 220 -40.92 -6.25 -1.70
C PRO A 220 -40.84 -7.78 -1.71
N VAL A 221 -39.63 -8.31 -1.69
CA VAL A 221 -39.41 -9.75 -1.52
C VAL A 221 -39.92 -10.12 -0.14
N GLN A 222 -41.00 -10.88 -0.09
CA GLN A 222 -41.62 -11.28 1.17
C GLN A 222 -42.01 -12.76 1.17
N THR A 223 -42.02 -13.37 2.35
CA THR A 223 -42.50 -14.72 2.59
C THR A 223 -43.53 -14.69 3.70
N VAL A 224 -44.68 -15.31 3.47
CA VAL A 224 -45.73 -15.43 4.50
C VAL A 224 -45.70 -16.84 5.07
N LEU A 225 -45.46 -16.95 6.37
CA LEU A 225 -45.47 -18.19 7.12
C LEU A 225 -46.82 -18.32 7.84
N THR A 226 -47.44 -19.49 7.79
CA THR A 226 -48.70 -19.79 8.50
C THR A 226 -48.62 -21.16 9.17
N GLY A 227 -49.44 -21.38 10.20
CA GLY A 227 -49.46 -22.64 10.95
C GLY A 227 -48.17 -22.84 11.74
N ASP A 228 -47.50 -23.98 11.58
CA ASP A 228 -46.25 -24.32 12.30
C ASP A 228 -44.96 -23.88 11.60
N SER A 229 -45.06 -23.16 10.49
CA SER A 229 -43.88 -22.66 9.77
C SER A 229 -43.17 -21.56 10.56
N ARG A 230 -41.88 -21.76 10.90
CA ARG A 230 -41.06 -20.80 11.67
C ARG A 230 -39.77 -20.36 10.97
N LYS A 231 -39.54 -20.82 9.74
CA LYS A 231 -38.36 -20.47 8.95
C LYS A 231 -38.76 -19.98 7.57
N ALA A 232 -38.28 -18.80 7.20
CA ALA A 232 -38.34 -18.28 5.83
C ALA A 232 -36.95 -18.38 5.19
N TYR A 233 -36.91 -18.55 3.87
CA TYR A 233 -35.67 -18.66 3.11
C TYR A 233 -35.63 -17.60 2.02
N LEU A 234 -34.57 -16.79 1.98
CA LEU A 234 -34.27 -15.96 0.82
C LEU A 234 -33.41 -16.76 -0.16
N ASP A 235 -33.86 -16.88 -1.41
CA ASP A 235 -33.06 -17.42 -2.50
C ASP A 235 -31.92 -16.44 -2.83
N GLY A 236 -30.67 -16.93 -2.85
CA GLY A 236 -29.49 -16.12 -3.14
C GLY A 236 -29.54 -15.43 -4.50
N ILE A 237 -30.29 -15.94 -5.48
CA ILE A 237 -30.49 -15.26 -6.78
C ILE A 237 -31.10 -13.86 -6.58
N LYS A 238 -31.94 -13.67 -5.56
CA LYS A 238 -32.56 -12.37 -5.25
C LYS A 238 -31.56 -11.32 -4.75
N LEU A 239 -30.35 -11.73 -4.38
CA LEU A 239 -29.26 -10.82 -3.99
C LEU A 239 -28.39 -10.37 -5.17
N GLN A 240 -28.70 -10.75 -6.40
CA GLN A 240 -27.99 -10.26 -7.57
C GLN A 240 -28.00 -8.73 -7.61
N GLY A 241 -26.82 -8.10 -7.71
CA GLY A 241 -26.66 -6.64 -7.64
C GLY A 241 -26.70 -6.04 -6.22
N ASN A 242 -26.91 -6.85 -5.19
CA ASN A 242 -26.98 -6.44 -3.78
C ASN A 242 -25.96 -7.13 -2.86
N LEU A 243 -25.03 -7.89 -3.43
CA LEU A 243 -23.87 -8.44 -2.71
C LEU A 243 -22.91 -7.33 -2.26
N GLY A 244 -22.11 -7.62 -1.22
CA GLY A 244 -21.17 -6.69 -0.60
C GLY A 244 -21.78 -5.80 0.49
N LYS A 245 -22.99 -6.14 0.97
CA LYS A 245 -23.83 -5.32 1.84
C LYS A 245 -24.34 -6.09 3.06
N GLU A 246 -24.88 -5.39 4.05
CA GLU A 246 -25.51 -6.00 5.23
C GLU A 246 -26.96 -6.42 4.94
N LEU A 247 -27.26 -7.71 5.02
CA LEU A 247 -28.58 -8.32 4.89
C LEU A 247 -29.25 -8.48 6.26
N LYS A 248 -30.53 -8.12 6.37
CA LYS A 248 -31.39 -8.40 7.55
C LYS A 248 -32.75 -8.93 7.10
N CYS A 249 -33.36 -9.79 7.91
CA CYS A 249 -34.76 -10.13 7.77
C CYS A 249 -35.60 -9.40 8.82
N ASN A 250 -36.80 -8.99 8.40
CA ASN A 250 -37.73 -8.18 9.15
C ASN A 250 -39.05 -8.94 9.27
N VAL A 251 -39.60 -9.06 10.48
CA VAL A 251 -40.78 -9.90 10.73
C VAL A 251 -41.89 -9.14 11.43
N SER A 252 -43.11 -9.26 10.90
CA SER A 252 -44.35 -8.82 11.55
C SER A 252 -45.29 -10.02 11.72
N SER A 253 -46.01 -10.10 12.83
CA SER A 253 -46.98 -11.17 13.10
C SER A 253 -48.42 -10.70 12.86
N PHE A 254 -49.32 -11.62 12.53
CA PHE A 254 -50.74 -11.36 12.35
C PHE A 254 -51.57 -12.62 12.64
N HIS A 255 -52.87 -12.44 12.93
CA HIS A 255 -53.82 -13.55 12.98
C HIS A 255 -54.41 -13.79 11.58
N PRO A 256 -54.19 -14.96 10.94
CA PRO A 256 -54.80 -15.31 9.67
C PRO A 256 -56.32 -15.11 9.64
N SER A 257 -57.02 -15.38 10.75
CA SER A 257 -58.46 -15.18 10.90
C SER A 257 -58.92 -13.71 10.79
N LYS A 258 -58.07 -12.76 11.19
CA LYS A 258 -58.36 -11.30 11.21
C LYS A 258 -57.86 -10.57 9.95
N GLY A 259 -57.11 -11.26 9.10
CA GLY A 259 -56.52 -10.68 7.88
C GLY A 259 -55.20 -9.95 8.12
N ARG A 260 -54.43 -9.73 7.04
CA ARG A 260 -53.05 -9.19 7.07
C ARG A 260 -52.95 -7.69 7.34
N GLY A 261 -54.06 -6.97 7.32
CA GLY A 261 -54.10 -5.52 7.54
C GLY A 261 -53.83 -5.13 8.99
N ILE A 262 -54.14 -6.03 9.93
CA ILE A 262 -53.93 -5.87 11.37
C ILE A 262 -52.76 -6.77 11.76
N ARG A 263 -51.60 -6.15 11.99
CA ARG A 263 -50.33 -6.85 12.24
C ARG A 263 -49.49 -6.09 13.27
N SER A 264 -48.52 -6.78 13.87
CA SER A 264 -47.57 -6.17 14.80
C SER A 264 -46.64 -5.18 14.11
N ASP A 265 -45.94 -4.38 14.94
CA ASP A 265 -44.72 -3.72 14.53
C ASP A 265 -43.67 -4.73 14.04
N THR A 266 -42.71 -4.22 13.28
CA THR A 266 -41.69 -5.03 12.63
C THR A 266 -40.46 -5.18 13.52
N LEU A 267 -40.03 -6.42 13.75
CA LEU A 267 -38.77 -6.73 14.42
C LEU A 267 -37.70 -7.12 13.39
N SER A 268 -36.50 -6.57 13.53
CA SER A 268 -35.36 -6.84 12.64
C SER A 268 -34.36 -7.82 13.22
N SER A 269 -33.78 -8.67 12.37
CA SER A 269 -32.78 -9.65 12.75
C SER A 269 -31.39 -9.06 13.01
N ASN A 270 -30.47 -9.90 13.49
CA ASN A 270 -29.04 -9.63 13.37
C ASN A 270 -28.65 -9.39 11.90
N GLY A 271 -27.63 -8.56 11.69
CA GLY A 271 -27.05 -8.31 10.38
C GLY A 271 -26.16 -9.44 9.90
N TYR A 272 -26.22 -9.73 8.61
CA TYR A 272 -25.35 -10.69 7.94
C TYR A 272 -24.71 -10.04 6.71
N TRP A 273 -23.38 -10.02 6.64
CA TRP A 273 -22.69 -9.45 5.49
C TRP A 273 -22.57 -10.48 4.36
N ALA A 274 -23.25 -10.24 3.23
CA ALA A 274 -23.37 -11.20 2.14
C ALA A 274 -22.46 -10.81 0.96
N GLY A 275 -21.34 -11.53 0.75
CA GLY A 275 -20.46 -11.29 -0.41
C GLY A 275 -19.06 -11.88 -0.24
N ILE A 276 -18.06 -11.20 -0.83
CA ILE A 276 -16.63 -11.53 -0.70
C ILE A 276 -15.91 -10.46 0.12
N ARG A 277 -15.47 -10.80 1.34
CA ARG A 277 -14.70 -9.92 2.20
C ARG A 277 -13.25 -9.88 1.74
N VAL A 278 -12.68 -8.68 1.77
CA VAL A 278 -11.25 -8.46 1.54
C VAL A 278 -10.70 -7.81 2.80
N SER A 279 -9.64 -8.38 3.35
CA SER A 279 -9.07 -7.97 4.63
C SER A 279 -7.54 -7.99 4.60
N PRO A 280 -6.85 -6.93 5.07
CA PRO A 280 -7.44 -5.66 5.51
C PRO A 280 -7.94 -4.81 4.31
N ASP A 281 -8.80 -3.83 4.58
CA ASP A 281 -9.33 -2.88 3.59
C ASP A 281 -8.33 -1.74 3.28
N ARG A 282 -7.35 -1.52 4.16
CA ARG A 282 -6.24 -0.59 3.99
C ARG A 282 -4.92 -1.22 4.42
N ILE A 283 -3.88 -0.97 3.63
CA ILE A 283 -2.51 -1.42 3.87
C ILE A 283 -1.59 -0.23 3.66
N ASN A 284 -0.67 -0.02 4.60
CA ASN A 284 0.43 0.91 4.42
C ASN A 284 1.72 0.11 4.32
N LEU A 285 2.42 0.28 3.21
CA LEU A 285 3.68 -0.37 2.87
C LEU A 285 4.78 0.67 2.84
N ASP A 286 5.99 0.17 3.01
CA ASP A 286 7.23 0.94 2.98
C ASP A 286 8.10 0.34 1.89
N GLU A 287 8.77 1.15 1.07
CA GLU A 287 9.62 0.64 -0.02
C GLU A 287 10.80 -0.21 0.49
N GLY A 288 11.29 0.08 1.70
CA GLY A 288 12.26 -0.76 2.42
C GLY A 288 11.64 -1.94 3.18
N GLY A 289 10.31 -2.04 3.17
CA GLY A 289 9.54 -2.93 4.02
C GLY A 289 9.27 -4.32 3.43
N PRO A 290 8.78 -5.26 4.27
CA PRO A 290 8.34 -6.57 3.82
C PRO A 290 7.03 -6.48 3.03
N GLU A 291 6.77 -7.51 2.23
CA GLU A 291 5.44 -7.72 1.64
C GLU A 291 4.37 -7.97 2.71
N GLN A 292 3.13 -7.59 2.43
CA GLN A 292 1.97 -7.88 3.26
C GLN A 292 0.93 -8.71 2.48
N THR A 293 0.16 -9.51 3.20
CA THR A 293 -0.83 -10.42 2.62
C THR A 293 -2.23 -9.83 2.76
N VAL A 294 -2.99 -9.89 1.67
CA VAL A 294 -4.42 -9.56 1.62
C VAL A 294 -5.21 -10.85 1.48
N SER A 295 -6.09 -11.10 2.44
CA SER A 295 -6.98 -12.25 2.44
C SER A 295 -8.29 -11.90 1.75
N ILE A 296 -8.75 -12.79 0.89
CA ILE A 296 -10.04 -12.72 0.21
C ILE A 296 -10.85 -13.94 0.62
N GLU A 297 -12.04 -13.71 1.18
CA GLU A 297 -12.87 -14.75 1.77
C GLU A 297 -14.34 -14.58 1.36
N SER A 298 -14.99 -15.65 0.94
CA SER A 298 -16.43 -15.64 0.68
C SER A 298 -17.21 -15.96 1.94
N THR A 299 -18.14 -15.09 2.34
CA THR A 299 -19.09 -15.41 3.41
C THR A 299 -20.19 -16.34 2.94
N ILE A 300 -20.42 -16.39 1.62
CA ILE A 300 -21.47 -17.21 1.00
C ILE A 300 -20.84 -18.49 0.42
N PRO A 301 -21.43 -19.68 0.64
CA PRO A 301 -20.92 -20.90 0.02
C PRO A 301 -21.03 -20.83 -1.51
N ILE A 302 -20.05 -21.40 -2.20
CA ILE A 302 -19.99 -21.40 -3.66
C ILE A 302 -20.72 -22.65 -4.18
N PRO A 303 -21.84 -22.51 -4.92
CA PRO A 303 -22.62 -23.65 -5.40
C PRO A 303 -21.82 -24.46 -6.43
N CYS A 304 -21.48 -25.71 -6.10
CA CYS A 304 -20.79 -26.65 -6.97
C CYS A 304 -21.25 -28.10 -6.75
N THR A 305 -21.11 -28.95 -7.76
CA THR A 305 -21.55 -30.35 -7.74
C THR A 305 -20.70 -31.25 -6.82
N SER A 306 -19.43 -30.87 -6.57
CA SER A 306 -18.54 -31.49 -5.60
C SER A 306 -17.51 -30.47 -5.12
N LEU A 307 -17.21 -30.46 -3.82
CA LEU A 307 -16.20 -29.59 -3.19
C LEU A 307 -14.79 -29.78 -3.76
N PHE A 308 -14.51 -30.95 -4.34
CA PHE A 308 -13.21 -31.30 -4.92
C PHE A 308 -13.20 -31.30 -6.46
N ALA A 309 -14.31 -30.93 -7.09
CA ALA A 309 -14.35 -30.80 -8.55
C ALA A 309 -13.50 -29.60 -8.99
N SER A 310 -12.80 -29.74 -10.12
CA SER A 310 -12.00 -28.67 -10.74
C SER A 310 -12.81 -27.41 -11.07
N GLU A 311 -14.14 -27.55 -11.18
CA GLU A 311 -15.10 -26.46 -11.46
C GLU A 311 -15.56 -25.69 -10.20
N CYS A 312 -15.25 -26.15 -8.99
CA CYS A 312 -15.67 -25.51 -7.74
C CYS A 312 -14.74 -24.34 -7.35
N LYS A 313 -14.56 -23.39 -8.26
CA LYS A 313 -13.65 -22.26 -8.10
C LYS A 313 -14.27 -20.97 -8.61
N LEU A 314 -14.30 -19.94 -7.77
CA LEU A 314 -14.71 -18.61 -8.21
C LEU A 314 -13.47 -17.80 -8.61
N LYS A 315 -13.42 -17.41 -9.88
CA LYS A 315 -12.32 -16.64 -10.46
C LYS A 315 -12.51 -15.17 -10.19
N LEU A 316 -11.52 -14.55 -9.56
CA LEU A 316 -11.41 -13.11 -9.36
C LEU A 316 -10.26 -12.56 -10.18
N LYS A 317 -10.50 -11.40 -10.78
CA LYS A 317 -9.49 -10.67 -11.53
C LYS A 317 -9.35 -9.27 -10.97
N LEU A 318 -8.12 -8.83 -10.72
CA LEU A 318 -7.86 -7.47 -10.26
C LEU A 318 -8.00 -6.48 -11.43
N ALA A 319 -8.55 -5.30 -11.14
CA ALA A 319 -8.71 -4.22 -12.10
C ALA A 319 -7.37 -3.56 -12.49
N GLY A 320 -6.32 -3.83 -11.71
CA GLY A 320 -4.99 -3.27 -11.89
C GLY A 320 -4.67 -2.16 -10.92
N LEU A 321 -3.38 -1.85 -10.79
CA LEU A 321 -2.91 -0.68 -10.04
C LEU A 321 -3.02 0.56 -10.91
N LYS A 322 -3.33 1.70 -10.29
CA LYS A 322 -3.38 2.99 -11.00
C LYS A 322 -1.96 3.44 -11.36
N ASN A 323 -1.00 3.19 -10.46
CA ASN A 323 0.43 3.33 -10.70
C ASN A 323 1.15 2.02 -10.33
N SER A 324 1.56 1.27 -11.34
CA SER A 324 2.34 0.04 -11.14
C SER A 324 3.82 0.30 -10.80
N ALA A 325 4.24 1.56 -10.80
CA ALA A 325 5.58 1.95 -10.40
C ALA A 325 5.78 1.89 -8.88
N ASP A 326 4.73 2.15 -8.08
CA ASP A 326 4.89 2.34 -6.62
C ASP A 326 4.52 1.08 -5.82
N ALA A 327 3.72 0.17 -6.40
CA ALA A 327 3.33 -1.07 -5.75
C ALA A 327 3.33 -2.25 -6.71
N SER A 328 3.53 -3.43 -6.14
CA SER A 328 3.69 -4.69 -6.84
C SER A 328 2.80 -5.76 -6.22
N LEU A 329 2.10 -6.52 -7.06
CA LEU A 329 1.13 -7.54 -6.66
C LEU A 329 1.65 -8.93 -6.99
N SER A 330 1.34 -9.95 -6.20
CA SER A 330 1.81 -11.32 -6.45
C SER A 330 1.21 -12.00 -7.69
N GLY A 331 0.27 -11.34 -8.36
CA GLY A 331 -0.55 -11.88 -9.43
C GLY A 331 -1.75 -10.97 -9.72
N CYS A 332 -2.50 -11.31 -10.77
CA CYS A 332 -3.68 -10.53 -11.19
C CYS A 332 -4.95 -11.38 -11.27
N HIS A 333 -4.81 -12.70 -11.21
CA HIS A 333 -5.90 -13.67 -11.30
C HIS A 333 -5.82 -14.60 -10.11
N TYR A 334 -6.93 -14.73 -9.40
CA TYR A 334 -7.03 -15.52 -8.18
C TYR A 334 -8.27 -16.40 -8.24
N GLU A 335 -8.18 -17.57 -7.63
CA GLU A 335 -9.27 -18.53 -7.54
C GLU A 335 -9.60 -18.75 -6.06
N LEU A 336 -10.84 -18.49 -5.65
CA LEU A 336 -11.31 -18.87 -4.32
C LEU A 336 -11.54 -20.38 -4.32
N THR A 337 -10.84 -21.07 -3.42
CA THR A 337 -10.95 -22.51 -3.23
C THR A 337 -11.42 -22.81 -1.81
N TYR A 338 -12.12 -23.93 -1.62
CA TYR A 338 -12.56 -24.35 -0.30
C TYR A 338 -11.35 -24.67 0.58
N ASP A 339 -11.27 -24.02 1.73
CA ASP A 339 -10.27 -24.28 2.76
C ASP A 339 -10.86 -25.16 3.86
N ASN A 340 -10.30 -26.36 4.02
CA ASN A 340 -10.73 -27.34 5.02
C ASN A 340 -10.51 -26.87 6.46
N ALA A 341 -9.57 -25.95 6.71
CA ALA A 341 -9.27 -25.46 8.05
C ALA A 341 -10.30 -24.44 8.54
N THR A 342 -10.71 -23.52 7.67
CA THR A 342 -11.67 -22.45 7.98
C THR A 342 -13.12 -22.83 7.64
N GLY A 343 -13.33 -23.81 6.77
CA GLY A 343 -14.65 -24.19 6.25
C GLY A 343 -15.21 -23.18 5.25
N LEU A 344 -14.37 -22.28 4.72
CA LEU A 344 -14.75 -21.17 3.85
C LEU A 344 -13.97 -21.20 2.54
N TYR A 345 -14.53 -20.55 1.51
CA TYR A 345 -13.81 -20.36 0.27
C TYR A 345 -12.90 -19.15 0.41
N SER A 346 -11.60 -19.35 0.26
CA SER A 346 -10.61 -18.31 0.51
C SER A 346 -9.47 -18.35 -0.51
N THR A 347 -8.78 -17.22 -0.62
CA THR A 347 -7.51 -17.08 -1.34
C THR A 347 -6.77 -15.86 -0.78
N SER A 348 -5.51 -15.68 -1.15
CA SER A 348 -4.76 -14.50 -0.75
C SER A 348 -3.80 -14.03 -1.83
N PHE A 349 -3.51 -12.74 -1.81
CA PHE A 349 -2.46 -12.15 -2.62
C PHE A 349 -1.52 -11.33 -1.78
N LYS A 350 -0.28 -11.20 -2.24
CA LYS A 350 0.73 -10.39 -1.56
C LYS A 350 0.92 -9.08 -2.29
N VAL A 351 1.18 -8.04 -1.51
CA VAL A 351 1.44 -6.69 -1.98
C VAL A 351 2.76 -6.24 -1.38
N LYS A 352 3.60 -5.61 -2.19
CA LYS A 352 4.83 -4.98 -1.75
C LYS A 352 4.94 -3.59 -2.36
N ALA A 353 5.43 -2.62 -1.60
CA ALA A 353 5.83 -1.33 -2.19
C ALA A 353 7.01 -1.59 -3.14
N THR A 354 6.94 -1.01 -4.33
CA THR A 354 8.00 -1.14 -5.31
C THR A 354 9.08 -0.13 -4.96
N ARG A 355 10.34 -0.58 -4.88
CA ARG A 355 11.50 0.32 -4.79
C ARG A 355 11.74 0.90 -6.16
N ASP A 356 11.22 2.09 -6.42
CA ASP A 356 11.38 2.75 -7.71
C ASP A 356 12.58 3.70 -7.76
N PHE A 357 13.17 3.99 -6.60
CA PHE A 357 14.33 4.87 -6.43
C PHE A 357 14.07 6.31 -6.90
N ILE A 358 12.81 6.75 -6.83
CA ILE A 358 12.37 8.09 -7.18
C ILE A 358 11.78 8.75 -5.93
N LYS A 359 12.05 10.03 -5.71
CA LYS A 359 11.51 10.80 -4.59
C LYS A 359 10.15 11.40 -4.98
N ASP A 360 9.15 10.54 -5.15
CA ASP A 360 7.81 10.93 -5.61
C ASP A 360 6.81 11.21 -4.47
N HIS A 361 7.26 11.11 -3.21
CA HIS A 361 6.46 11.22 -1.99
C HIS A 361 5.46 10.08 -1.79
N ASN A 362 4.87 10.00 -0.59
CA ASN A 362 3.93 8.94 -0.26
C ASN A 362 2.73 8.89 -1.23
N GLN A 363 2.51 7.71 -1.80
CA GLN A 363 1.41 7.47 -2.74
C GLN A 363 0.28 6.70 -2.07
N VAL A 364 -0.94 6.92 -2.57
CA VAL A 364 -2.12 6.15 -2.17
C VAL A 364 -2.91 5.77 -3.41
N GLN A 365 -3.16 4.47 -3.58
CA GLN A 365 -3.92 3.95 -4.71
C GLN A 365 -4.91 2.86 -4.30
N GLU A 366 -5.96 2.74 -5.10
CA GLU A 366 -7.00 1.73 -4.96
C GLU A 366 -6.69 0.52 -5.83
N VAL A 367 -6.72 -0.68 -5.24
CA VAL A 367 -6.76 -1.94 -5.99
C VAL A 367 -8.18 -2.47 -5.98
N GLY A 368 -8.85 -2.28 -7.11
CA GLY A 368 -10.18 -2.81 -7.34
C GLY A 368 -10.19 -4.18 -8.01
N PHE A 369 -11.38 -4.74 -8.12
CA PHE A 369 -11.66 -5.98 -8.84
C PHE A 369 -12.40 -5.71 -10.16
N GLN A 370 -12.17 -6.52 -11.18
CA GLN A 370 -13.01 -6.56 -12.37
C GLN A 370 -14.35 -7.25 -12.04
N PRO A 371 -15.46 -6.89 -12.70
CA PRO A 371 -16.74 -7.57 -12.50
C PRO A 371 -16.63 -9.07 -12.82
N ILE A 372 -17.25 -9.90 -11.99
CA ILE A 372 -17.30 -11.34 -12.22
C ILE A 372 -18.18 -11.61 -13.45
N ALA A 373 -17.55 -11.98 -14.57
CA ALA A 373 -18.20 -12.10 -15.87
C ALA A 373 -18.83 -13.48 -16.15
N SER A 374 -18.38 -14.54 -15.48
CA SER A 374 -18.86 -15.90 -15.72
C SER A 374 -18.69 -16.79 -14.49
N PHE A 375 -19.81 -17.23 -13.90
CA PHE A 375 -19.87 -18.32 -12.95
C PHE A 375 -21.23 -19.03 -13.06
N LEU A 376 -21.31 -20.30 -12.65
CA LEU A 376 -22.49 -21.17 -12.78
C LEU A 376 -23.76 -20.63 -12.11
N HIS A 377 -23.64 -19.69 -11.16
CA HIS A 377 -24.78 -19.15 -10.40
C HIS A 377 -24.96 -17.62 -10.62
N PRO A 378 -26.14 -17.15 -11.08
CA PRO A 378 -26.38 -15.75 -11.46
C PRO A 378 -26.12 -14.70 -10.36
N MET A 379 -26.24 -15.09 -9.09
CA MET A 379 -26.01 -14.22 -7.93
C MET A 379 -24.66 -13.47 -7.99
N TRP A 380 -23.60 -14.12 -8.49
CA TRP A 380 -22.25 -13.53 -8.58
C TRP A 380 -22.04 -12.66 -9.83
N MET A 381 -22.95 -12.71 -10.80
CA MET A 381 -22.79 -12.03 -12.08
C MET A 381 -22.72 -10.51 -11.88
N ASN A 382 -21.71 -9.87 -12.47
CA ASN A 382 -21.40 -8.44 -12.35
C ASN A 382 -21.07 -7.95 -10.92
N TYR A 383 -20.93 -8.85 -9.94
CA TYR A 383 -20.49 -8.47 -8.60
C TYR A 383 -19.01 -8.04 -8.62
N LYS A 384 -18.72 -6.95 -7.92
CA LYS A 384 -17.37 -6.43 -7.70
C LYS A 384 -17.11 -6.39 -6.18
N PRO A 385 -16.16 -7.18 -5.66
CA PRO A 385 -15.72 -7.07 -4.28
C PRO A 385 -15.20 -5.66 -3.95
N ASN A 386 -15.24 -5.30 -2.65
CA ASN A 386 -14.74 -4.01 -2.20
C ASN A 386 -13.23 -3.89 -2.50
N PRO A 387 -12.77 -2.72 -2.94
CA PRO A 387 -11.36 -2.51 -3.22
C PRO A 387 -10.52 -2.43 -1.94
N VAL A 388 -9.21 -2.56 -2.11
CA VAL A 388 -8.22 -2.35 -1.04
C VAL A 388 -7.46 -1.06 -1.30
N MET A 389 -7.29 -0.25 -0.26
CA MET A 389 -6.47 0.95 -0.30
C MET A 389 -5.02 0.61 0.04
N ILE A 390 -4.10 0.86 -0.89
CA ILE A 390 -2.68 0.66 -0.69
C ILE A 390 -2.02 2.03 -0.58
N GLY A 391 -1.49 2.34 0.59
CA GLY A 391 -0.55 3.44 0.81
C GLY A 391 0.88 2.94 0.72
N THR A 392 1.76 3.67 0.04
CA THR A 392 3.20 3.41 -0.01
C THR A 392 3.94 4.61 0.56
N THR A 393 4.99 4.34 1.34
CA THR A 393 5.86 5.35 1.94
C THR A 393 7.17 5.36 1.19
N ASP A 394 7.50 6.51 0.62
CA ASP A 394 8.72 6.78 -0.14
C ASP A 394 9.94 6.67 0.79
N LYS A 395 11.01 6.01 0.32
CA LYS A 395 12.25 5.85 1.06
C LYS A 395 13.47 6.27 0.25
N GLU A 396 14.32 7.04 0.92
CA GLU A 396 15.63 7.36 0.36
C GLU A 396 16.48 6.09 0.20
N HIS A 397 17.29 6.09 -0.85
CA HIS A 397 18.23 5.04 -1.19
C HIS A 397 19.66 5.58 -1.11
N GLY A 398 20.59 4.70 -0.76
CA GLY A 398 21.97 5.08 -0.50
C GLY A 398 22.77 5.21 -1.81
N HIS A 399 23.61 6.24 -1.90
CA HIS A 399 24.68 6.30 -2.90
C HIS A 399 26.06 6.41 -2.22
N CYS A 400 26.97 5.53 -2.65
CA CYS A 400 28.36 5.49 -2.26
C CYS A 400 29.23 5.48 -3.52
N THR A 401 30.33 6.23 -3.53
CA THR A 401 31.19 6.33 -4.72
C THR A 401 32.66 6.23 -4.38
N LEU A 402 33.44 5.73 -5.33
CA LEU A 402 34.89 5.86 -5.34
C LEU A 402 35.41 6.25 -6.73
N HIS A 403 36.34 7.19 -6.78
CA HIS A 403 36.88 7.74 -8.01
C HIS A 403 38.32 8.24 -7.84
N GLY A 404 39.10 8.31 -8.92
CA GLY A 404 40.50 8.77 -8.82
C GLY A 404 41.42 7.75 -8.14
N ASP A 405 42.27 8.20 -7.20
CA ASP A 405 43.39 7.40 -6.64
C ASP A 405 43.31 6.82 -5.18
N PRO A 406 42.20 6.27 -4.66
CA PRO A 406 40.78 6.57 -4.86
C PRO A 406 40.24 7.46 -3.70
N HIS A 407 39.40 8.41 -4.05
CA HIS A 407 38.58 9.21 -3.14
C HIS A 407 37.21 8.55 -2.96
N PHE A 408 36.78 8.41 -1.71
CA PHE A 408 35.53 7.76 -1.34
C PHE A 408 34.52 8.77 -0.79
N SER A 409 33.25 8.53 -1.08
CA SER A 409 32.10 9.13 -0.41
C SER A 409 31.18 8.02 0.06
N GLY A 410 30.79 8.05 1.34
CA GLY A 410 29.90 7.07 1.96
C GLY A 410 28.42 7.33 1.68
N PHE A 411 27.58 6.47 2.25
CA PHE A 411 26.14 6.59 2.18
C PHE A 411 25.60 7.80 2.94
N ASP A 412 26.14 8.12 4.12
CA ASP A 412 25.81 9.35 4.86
C ASP A 412 26.95 10.38 4.78
N TYR A 413 28.19 9.93 4.95
CA TYR A 413 29.38 10.78 4.89
C TYR A 413 29.69 11.24 3.46
N LYS A 414 29.23 12.46 3.10
CA LYS A 414 29.37 13.04 1.75
C LYS A 414 30.69 13.75 1.48
N LYS A 415 31.57 13.90 2.47
CA LYS A 415 32.90 14.48 2.25
C LYS A 415 33.85 13.42 1.71
N ASN A 416 34.76 13.82 0.84
CA ASN A 416 35.78 12.90 0.35
C ASN A 416 36.74 12.47 1.46
N TYR A 417 37.02 11.17 1.51
CA TYR A 417 38.12 10.61 2.30
C TYR A 417 38.92 9.63 1.44
N ASN A 418 40.21 9.51 1.71
CA ASN A 418 41.13 8.79 0.81
C ASN A 418 41.59 7.47 1.42
N VAL A 419 41.47 6.38 0.67
CA VAL A 419 41.89 5.04 1.10
C VAL A 419 43.11 4.61 0.29
N TYR A 420 44.24 4.45 0.94
CA TYR A 420 45.53 4.21 0.27
C TYR A 420 46.13 2.85 0.60
N GLU A 421 45.33 1.98 1.17
CA GLU A 421 45.65 0.60 1.49
C GLU A 421 45.62 -0.22 0.20
N VAL A 422 46.60 -1.12 0.04
CA VAL A 422 46.68 -2.05 -1.10
C VAL A 422 46.16 -3.40 -0.64
N GLY A 423 45.12 -3.89 -1.30
CA GLY A 423 44.57 -5.22 -1.02
C GLY A 423 43.10 -5.33 -1.40
N ASP A 424 42.50 -6.41 -0.92
CA ASP A 424 41.07 -6.68 -1.09
C ASP A 424 40.33 -6.13 0.13
N MET A 425 39.22 -5.42 -0.10
CA MET A 425 38.49 -4.72 0.97
C MET A 425 36.98 -4.82 0.74
N VAL A 426 36.21 -4.83 1.83
CA VAL A 426 34.75 -4.72 1.77
C VAL A 426 34.37 -3.27 1.50
N LEU A 427 33.82 -2.99 0.32
CA LEU A 427 33.26 -1.68 0.01
C LEU A 427 31.91 -1.50 0.70
N TYR A 428 31.01 -2.48 0.51
CA TYR A 428 29.64 -2.44 1.02
C TYR A 428 29.12 -3.85 1.20
N LYS A 429 28.56 -4.14 2.37
CA LYS A 429 27.94 -5.41 2.71
C LYS A 429 26.64 -5.16 3.47
N SER A 430 25.62 -5.94 3.15
CA SER A 430 24.34 -5.90 3.88
C SER A 430 24.38 -6.86 5.07
N ARG A 431 23.97 -6.39 6.25
CA ARG A 431 23.75 -7.24 7.43
C ARG A 431 22.42 -8.00 7.36
N ASN A 432 21.59 -7.74 6.35
CA ASN A 432 20.32 -8.43 6.19
C ASN A 432 20.54 -9.89 5.77
N GLN A 433 20.42 -10.81 6.73
CA GLN A 433 20.66 -12.25 6.50
C GLN A 433 19.73 -12.89 5.44
N LYS A 434 18.57 -12.27 5.15
CA LYS A 434 17.65 -12.76 4.09
C LYS A 434 18.12 -12.40 2.68
N ARG A 435 19.08 -11.47 2.56
CA ARG A 435 19.67 -11.01 1.30
C ARG A 435 21.19 -10.95 1.45
N PRO A 436 21.90 -12.06 1.19
CA PRO A 436 23.35 -12.05 1.14
C PRO A 436 23.82 -11.12 0.02
N PHE A 437 24.29 -9.92 0.38
CA PHE A 437 24.75 -8.91 -0.55
C PHE A 437 26.10 -8.35 -0.10
N GLU A 438 27.07 -8.34 -1.01
CA GLU A 438 28.43 -7.88 -0.72
C GLU A 438 29.13 -7.39 -1.98
N VAL A 439 29.82 -6.25 -1.86
CA VAL A 439 30.70 -5.66 -2.87
C VAL A 439 32.09 -5.56 -2.28
N GLN A 440 33.05 -6.22 -2.92
CA GLN A 440 34.46 -6.13 -2.58
C GLN A 440 35.21 -5.42 -3.70
N ILE A 441 36.21 -4.63 -3.32
CA ILE A 441 37.12 -3.96 -4.25
C ILE A 441 38.53 -4.51 -4.06
N ARG A 442 39.30 -4.46 -5.14
CA ARG A 442 40.75 -4.68 -5.11
C ARG A 442 41.45 -3.40 -5.49
N THR A 443 42.27 -2.92 -4.58
CA THR A 443 43.18 -1.79 -4.83
C THR A 443 44.56 -2.33 -5.18
N TRP A 444 45.21 -1.68 -6.14
CA TRP A 444 46.52 -2.05 -6.64
C TRP A 444 47.38 -0.82 -6.85
N PRO A 445 48.71 -0.92 -6.67
CA PRO A 445 49.65 0.12 -7.07
C PRO A 445 49.42 0.63 -8.50
N CYS A 446 48.96 1.88 -8.65
CA CYS A 446 48.86 2.56 -9.93
C CYS A 446 49.84 3.74 -9.92
N GLY A 447 50.87 3.67 -10.76
CA GLY A 447 51.90 4.70 -10.77
C GLY A 447 52.89 4.54 -9.63
N SER A 448 53.55 5.65 -9.26
CA SER A 448 54.63 5.68 -8.26
C SER A 448 54.18 6.19 -6.88
N TYR A 449 52.89 6.49 -6.67
CA TYR A 449 52.43 7.33 -5.55
C TYR A 449 51.34 6.67 -4.70
N HIS A 450 50.17 6.36 -5.29
CA HIS A 450 48.97 5.86 -4.63
C HIS A 450 48.40 4.60 -5.30
N PRO A 451 47.59 3.79 -4.61
CA PRO A 451 46.87 2.70 -5.24
C PRO A 451 45.64 3.20 -5.99
N CYS A 452 45.22 2.48 -7.02
CA CYS A 452 43.93 2.68 -7.67
C CYS A 452 43.08 1.43 -7.48
N THR A 453 41.77 1.60 -7.52
CA THR A 453 40.86 0.45 -7.67
C THR A 453 41.05 -0.15 -9.05
N CYS A 454 41.33 -1.46 -9.11
CA CYS A 454 41.54 -2.17 -10.37
C CYS A 454 40.58 -3.34 -10.57
N ALA A 455 39.87 -3.80 -9.54
CA ALA A 455 38.81 -4.78 -9.73
C ALA A 455 37.68 -4.59 -8.71
N VAL A 456 36.51 -5.06 -9.10
CA VAL A 456 35.29 -5.11 -8.28
C VAL A 456 34.68 -6.49 -8.43
N VAL A 457 34.34 -7.14 -7.31
CA VAL A 457 33.51 -8.35 -7.30
C VAL A 457 32.29 -8.11 -6.44
N ALA A 458 31.11 -8.34 -6.99
CA ALA A 458 29.84 -8.07 -6.34
C ALA A 458 28.95 -9.31 -6.36
N ARG A 459 28.22 -9.52 -5.26
CA ARG A 459 27.36 -10.68 -5.02
C ARG A 459 25.98 -10.27 -4.56
N GLU A 460 24.95 -10.92 -5.11
CA GLU A 460 23.62 -11.00 -4.49
C GLU A 460 23.09 -12.44 -4.53
N GLY A 461 22.88 -13.05 -3.37
CA GLY A 461 22.48 -14.46 -3.29
C GLY A 461 23.53 -15.38 -3.90
N ASN A 462 23.22 -16.01 -5.03
CA ASN A 462 24.13 -16.88 -5.79
C ASN A 462 24.80 -16.18 -6.98
N ASP A 463 24.29 -15.01 -7.39
CA ASP A 463 24.83 -14.29 -8.53
C ASP A 463 26.10 -13.55 -8.11
N ILE A 464 27.20 -13.80 -8.82
CA ILE A 464 28.50 -13.17 -8.59
C ILE A 464 29.00 -12.66 -9.92
N VAL A 465 29.38 -11.38 -9.95
CA VAL A 465 29.92 -10.71 -11.13
C VAL A 465 31.21 -10.02 -10.73
N GLU A 466 32.23 -10.18 -11.56
CA GLU A 466 33.53 -9.53 -11.37
C GLU A 466 33.88 -8.70 -12.61
N VAL A 467 34.42 -7.50 -12.36
CA VAL A 467 35.02 -6.63 -13.37
C VAL A 467 36.46 -6.36 -12.96
N ASP A 468 37.42 -6.76 -13.79
CA ASP A 468 38.84 -6.78 -13.47
C ASP A 468 39.70 -6.11 -14.56
N VAL A 469 40.60 -5.20 -14.15
CA VAL A 469 41.68 -4.58 -14.92
C VAL A 469 43.07 -4.69 -14.23
N CYS A 470 43.20 -5.52 -13.19
CA CYS A 470 44.39 -5.64 -12.33
C CYS A 470 45.58 -6.38 -12.94
N GLU A 471 45.52 -6.84 -14.21
CA GLU A 471 46.58 -7.67 -14.82
C GLU A 471 47.88 -6.87 -15.03
N LYS A 472 49.01 -7.36 -14.47
CA LYS A 472 50.25 -6.59 -14.28
C LYS A 472 51.35 -6.90 -15.30
N LYS A 473 51.47 -6.08 -16.34
CA LYS A 473 52.81 -5.70 -16.83
C LYS A 473 52.91 -4.18 -16.76
N MET A 474 53.92 -3.68 -16.05
CA MET A 474 54.12 -2.24 -15.87
C MET A 474 54.27 -1.58 -17.25
N GLY A 475 53.42 -0.60 -17.58
CA GLY A 475 53.38 0.04 -18.91
C GLY A 475 52.56 -0.68 -19.98
N VAL A 476 51.79 -1.71 -19.63
CA VAL A 476 50.92 -2.43 -20.56
C VAL A 476 49.48 -1.93 -20.43
N VAL A 477 48.85 -1.66 -21.58
CA VAL A 477 47.43 -1.32 -21.69
C VAL A 477 46.63 -2.57 -21.38
N GLU A 478 45.63 -2.48 -20.49
CA GLU A 478 44.71 -3.59 -20.20
C GLU A 478 43.27 -3.21 -20.50
N ALA A 479 42.51 -4.17 -21.04
CA ALA A 479 41.08 -4.03 -21.24
C ALA A 479 40.32 -4.64 -20.05
N PRO A 480 39.23 -4.00 -19.57
CA PRO A 480 38.39 -4.56 -18.52
C PRO A 480 37.80 -5.90 -18.96
N SER A 481 37.99 -6.92 -18.13
CA SER A 481 37.31 -8.20 -18.27
C SER A 481 36.13 -8.31 -17.31
N VAL A 482 35.03 -8.81 -17.84
CA VAL A 482 33.84 -9.17 -17.07
C VAL A 482 33.77 -10.69 -16.99
N SER A 483 33.78 -11.23 -15.79
CA SER A 483 33.64 -12.66 -15.51
C SER A 483 32.36 -12.91 -14.70
N TYR A 484 31.88 -14.16 -14.76
CA TYR A 484 30.73 -14.64 -14.00
C TYR A 484 31.16 -15.82 -13.12
N PRO A 485 31.89 -15.56 -12.01
CA PRO A 485 32.55 -16.61 -11.24
C PRO A 485 31.57 -17.63 -10.63
N SER A 486 30.29 -17.28 -10.51
CA SER A 486 29.22 -18.13 -9.98
C SER A 486 29.16 -19.53 -10.61
N GLY A 487 29.62 -19.68 -11.86
CA GLY A 487 29.67 -20.98 -12.55
C GLY A 487 28.29 -21.51 -12.97
N HIS A 488 27.25 -20.68 -12.85
CA HIS A 488 25.88 -20.94 -13.30
C HIS A 488 25.31 -19.69 -13.98
N PRO A 489 24.20 -19.82 -14.74
CA PRO A 489 23.52 -18.67 -15.31
C PRO A 489 23.09 -17.69 -14.20
N LEU A 490 23.14 -16.39 -14.49
CA LEU A 490 22.69 -15.39 -13.53
C LEU A 490 21.18 -15.52 -13.33
N GLU A 491 20.76 -15.59 -12.08
CA GLU A 491 19.37 -15.73 -11.69
C GLU A 491 18.77 -14.32 -11.53
N GLY A 492 18.69 -13.55 -12.63
CA GLY A 492 18.04 -12.22 -12.67
C GLY A 492 18.91 -11.02 -12.32
N THR A 493 20.21 -11.20 -12.07
CA THR A 493 21.19 -10.12 -12.23
C THR A 493 21.40 -9.82 -13.71
N VAL A 494 21.38 -8.54 -14.09
CA VAL A 494 21.59 -8.10 -15.48
C VAL A 494 22.87 -7.29 -15.58
N VAL A 495 23.79 -7.76 -16.43
CA VAL A 495 25.04 -7.06 -16.74
C VAL A 495 24.99 -6.47 -18.14
N SER A 496 25.29 -5.18 -18.24
CA SER A 496 25.27 -4.44 -19.51
C SER A 496 26.47 -3.51 -19.62
N ARG A 497 26.79 -3.13 -20.86
CA ARG A 497 27.91 -2.23 -21.17
C ARG A 497 27.46 -1.16 -22.14
N ASP A 498 27.93 0.07 -21.92
CA ASP A 498 27.62 1.20 -22.81
C ASP A 498 28.27 1.07 -24.21
N LYS A 499 27.90 1.97 -25.11
CA LYS A 499 28.40 1.98 -26.50
C LYS A 499 29.91 2.24 -26.61
N SER A 500 30.56 2.84 -25.60
CA SER A 500 32.02 3.01 -25.60
C SER A 500 32.78 1.75 -25.20
N GLY A 501 32.11 0.81 -24.54
CA GLY A 501 32.75 -0.37 -23.99
C GLY A 501 33.48 -0.14 -22.67
N LYS A 502 33.38 1.08 -22.08
CA LYS A 502 34.15 1.50 -20.90
C LYS A 502 33.32 1.62 -19.64
N ILE A 503 31.99 1.71 -19.77
CA ILE A 503 31.07 1.80 -18.63
C ILE A 503 30.25 0.52 -18.53
N PHE A 504 30.33 -0.14 -17.37
CA PHE A 504 29.64 -1.38 -17.06
C PHE A 504 28.57 -1.13 -16.01
N TYR A 505 27.41 -1.76 -16.17
CA TYR A 505 26.33 -1.72 -15.21
C TYR A 505 25.99 -3.14 -14.74
N ILE A 506 25.97 -3.33 -13.42
CA ILE A 506 25.49 -4.55 -12.79
C ILE A 506 24.21 -4.18 -12.04
N ASN A 507 23.08 -4.74 -12.47
CA ASN A 507 21.78 -4.50 -11.85
C ASN A 507 21.32 -5.79 -11.16
N PHE A 508 21.18 -5.76 -9.84
CA PHE A 508 20.76 -6.90 -9.05
C PHE A 508 19.24 -6.95 -8.85
N PRO A 509 18.66 -8.14 -8.59
CA PRO A 509 17.22 -8.29 -8.35
C PRO A 509 16.64 -7.43 -7.23
N SER A 510 17.42 -7.04 -6.23
CA SER A 510 16.99 -6.11 -5.16
C SER A 510 16.84 -4.65 -5.58
N GLY A 511 17.31 -4.29 -6.78
CA GLY A 511 17.48 -2.90 -7.20
C GLY A 511 18.85 -2.32 -6.84
N ALA A 512 19.70 -3.02 -6.08
CA ALA A 512 21.11 -2.61 -5.95
C ALA A 512 21.78 -2.53 -7.31
N ARG A 513 22.57 -1.48 -7.53
CA ARG A 513 23.18 -1.19 -8.83
C ARG A 513 24.62 -0.73 -8.66
N LEU A 514 25.50 -1.26 -9.50
CA LEU A 514 26.87 -0.78 -9.64
C LEU A 514 27.05 -0.19 -11.04
N GLN A 515 27.63 1.01 -11.11
CA GLN A 515 28.19 1.57 -12.34
C GLN A 515 29.71 1.61 -12.20
N ILE A 516 30.41 0.87 -13.07
CA ILE A 516 31.86 0.74 -13.06
C ILE A 516 32.40 1.38 -14.33
N THR A 517 33.23 2.41 -14.19
CA THR A 517 33.84 3.13 -15.33
C THR A 517 35.33 2.82 -15.41
N SER A 518 35.74 2.16 -16.49
CA SER A 518 37.14 1.87 -16.78
C SER A 518 37.81 3.08 -17.42
N ILE A 519 38.89 3.54 -16.79
CA ILE A 519 39.67 4.70 -17.21
C ILE A 519 41.10 4.26 -17.43
N ILE A 520 41.68 4.73 -18.53
CA ILE A 520 43.10 4.55 -18.84
C ILE A 520 43.77 5.92 -18.66
N SER A 521 44.54 6.05 -17.58
CA SER A 521 45.31 7.25 -17.25
C SER A 521 46.76 7.14 -17.72
N LYS A 522 47.42 8.28 -17.96
CA LYS A 522 48.86 8.35 -18.22
C LYS A 522 49.58 8.81 -16.96
N GLY A 523 50.57 8.02 -16.53
CA GLY A 523 51.41 8.37 -15.40
C GLY A 523 52.36 9.53 -15.71
N ARG A 524 53.12 9.94 -14.68
CA ARG A 524 54.11 11.03 -14.76
C ARG A 524 55.21 10.77 -15.79
N HIS A 525 55.55 9.51 -16.02
CA HIS A 525 56.45 9.09 -17.09
C HIS A 525 55.63 8.73 -18.33
N LYS A 526 55.94 9.31 -19.50
CA LYS A 526 55.17 9.16 -20.76
C LYS A 526 54.94 7.70 -21.24
N ASN A 527 55.63 6.73 -20.66
CA ASN A 527 55.52 5.31 -20.98
C ASN A 527 54.69 4.51 -19.95
N GLU A 528 54.12 5.19 -18.95
CA GLU A 528 53.32 4.58 -17.90
C GLU A 528 51.82 4.74 -18.20
N THR A 529 51.15 3.60 -18.41
CA THR A 529 49.70 3.53 -18.58
C THR A 529 49.08 2.93 -17.32
N LEU A 530 48.06 3.58 -16.78
CA LEU A 530 47.44 3.26 -15.49
C LEU A 530 45.95 2.96 -15.69
N PRO A 531 45.56 1.68 -15.79
CA PRO A 531 44.15 1.32 -15.76
C PRO A 531 43.61 1.47 -14.34
N LEU A 532 42.46 2.12 -14.21
CA LEU A 532 41.74 2.29 -12.95
C LEU A 532 40.23 2.21 -13.16
N LEU A 533 39.51 1.94 -12.08
CA LEU A 533 38.06 1.87 -12.04
C LEU A 533 37.49 2.93 -11.12
N ASN A 534 36.57 3.75 -11.64
CA ASN A 534 35.63 4.46 -10.78
C ASN A 534 34.42 3.55 -10.54
N VAL A 535 33.87 3.57 -9.33
CA VAL A 535 32.72 2.74 -8.95
C VAL A 535 31.69 3.62 -8.27
N ASP A 536 30.46 3.51 -8.72
CA ASP A 536 29.29 4.13 -8.12
C ASP A 536 28.34 3.01 -7.71
N VAL A 537 27.90 3.05 -6.45
CA VAL A 537 27.10 2.02 -5.81
C VAL A 537 25.81 2.64 -5.31
N GLN A 538 24.69 2.10 -5.79
CA GLN A 538 23.34 2.39 -5.30
C GLN A 538 22.88 1.24 -4.39
N GLY A 539 22.60 1.56 -3.12
CA GLY A 539 22.07 0.64 -2.13
C GLY A 539 20.55 0.75 -2.00
N PRO A 540 19.79 -0.37 -1.95
CA PRO A 540 18.34 -0.35 -1.80
C PRO A 540 17.91 0.06 -0.38
N PRO A 541 16.76 0.74 -0.22
CA PRO A 541 16.20 1.14 1.09
C PRO A 541 16.20 0.09 2.21
N ASP A 542 16.13 -1.20 1.85
CA ASP A 542 16.20 -2.33 2.79
C ASP A 542 17.47 -2.34 3.64
N ASP A 543 18.56 -1.72 3.14
CA ASP A 543 19.85 -1.70 3.82
C ASP A 543 20.04 -0.48 4.72
N PHE A 544 19.04 0.39 4.85
CA PHE A 544 19.08 1.53 5.77
C PHE A 544 19.27 1.03 7.22
N GLY A 545 20.34 1.50 7.86
CA GLY A 545 20.82 1.09 9.18
C GLY A 545 21.44 -0.31 9.23
N SER A 546 21.58 -0.98 8.09
CA SER A 546 22.13 -2.34 8.01
C SER A 546 23.25 -2.52 6.99
N SER A 547 23.76 -1.42 6.43
CA SER A 547 25.01 -1.40 5.67
C SER A 547 26.23 -1.55 6.60
N GLU A 548 27.31 -2.10 6.06
CA GLU A 548 28.65 -2.09 6.67
C GLU A 548 29.73 -2.07 5.56
N GLY A 549 30.96 -1.68 5.92
CA GLY A 549 32.09 -1.56 4.98
C GLY A 549 32.57 -0.12 4.85
N LEU A 550 33.37 0.15 3.81
CA LEU A 550 33.87 1.51 3.54
C LEU A 550 32.74 2.50 3.23
N CYS A 551 31.61 2.06 2.68
CA CYS A 551 30.46 2.94 2.42
C CYS A 551 29.72 3.41 3.68
N GLY A 552 30.10 2.95 4.88
CA GLY A 552 29.47 3.34 6.14
C GLY A 552 28.26 2.49 6.50
N ASN A 553 27.58 2.89 7.58
CA ASN A 553 26.51 2.09 8.18
C ASN A 553 25.09 2.48 7.68
N TRP A 554 25.01 3.64 7.01
CA TRP A 554 23.82 4.21 6.38
C TRP A 554 22.60 4.34 7.30
N ASN A 555 22.72 5.10 8.38
CA ASN A 555 21.67 5.32 9.37
C ASN A 555 21.16 6.78 9.42
N GLY A 556 21.71 7.67 8.59
CA GLY A 556 21.41 9.11 8.56
C GLY A 556 22.32 9.98 9.44
N ASP A 557 23.35 9.42 10.07
CA ASP A 557 24.36 10.11 10.87
C ASP A 557 25.75 9.96 10.22
N ASP A 558 26.33 11.05 9.75
CA ASP A 558 27.67 11.02 9.14
C ASP A 558 28.81 10.91 10.18
N GLY A 559 28.49 11.06 11.48
CA GLY A 559 29.45 11.02 12.57
C GLY A 559 29.91 9.61 12.96
N ASP A 560 29.15 8.58 12.59
CA ASP A 560 29.41 7.18 12.94
C ASP A 560 29.65 6.25 11.73
N ASP A 561 29.91 6.85 10.56
CA ASP A 561 30.15 6.10 9.32
C ASP A 561 31.51 5.38 9.27
N PHE A 562 32.45 5.78 10.14
CA PHE A 562 33.79 5.17 10.23
C PHE A 562 33.86 4.01 11.25
N VAL A 563 32.82 3.18 11.32
CA VAL A 563 32.85 1.93 12.11
C VAL A 563 33.62 0.85 11.35
N GLY A 564 34.73 0.40 11.90
CA GLY A 564 35.60 -0.61 11.32
C GLY A 564 35.03 -2.03 11.34
N GLY A 565 35.65 -2.93 10.57
CA GLY A 565 35.32 -4.37 10.55
C GLY A 565 35.63 -5.09 11.88
N ASP A 566 36.39 -4.42 12.75
CA ASP A 566 36.65 -4.82 14.14
C ASP A 566 35.58 -4.31 15.14
N GLY A 567 34.59 -3.55 14.65
CA GLY A 567 33.52 -2.95 15.45
C GLY A 567 33.92 -1.66 16.19
N LEU A 568 35.11 -1.11 15.94
CA LEU A 568 35.57 0.14 16.57
C LEU A 568 35.19 1.36 15.72
N LEU A 569 34.79 2.46 16.36
CA LEU A 569 34.56 3.74 15.69
C LEU A 569 35.88 4.50 15.53
N TYR A 570 36.20 4.89 14.30
CA TYR A 570 37.38 5.68 13.96
C TYR A 570 36.99 7.14 13.68
N GLY A 571 37.93 8.06 13.89
CA GLY A 571 37.75 9.45 13.48
C GLY A 571 38.23 9.69 12.03
N PRO A 572 37.83 10.81 11.39
CA PRO A 572 38.27 11.17 10.03
C PRO A 572 39.80 11.31 9.88
N ALA A 573 40.53 11.57 10.96
CA ALA A 573 42.00 11.59 10.95
C ALA A 573 42.65 10.19 10.92
N SER A 574 41.87 9.14 11.18
CA SER A 574 42.33 7.75 11.33
C SER A 574 41.80 6.83 10.22
N VAL A 575 41.48 7.39 9.06
CA VAL A 575 40.96 6.66 7.88
C VAL A 575 41.83 5.45 7.51
N ALA A 576 43.15 5.55 7.65
CA ALA A 576 44.07 4.45 7.35
C ALA A 576 43.93 3.23 8.31
N ASN A 577 43.43 3.42 9.54
CA ASN A 577 43.16 2.30 10.45
C ASN A 577 41.76 1.75 10.20
N PHE A 578 40.79 2.63 9.97
CA PHE A 578 39.44 2.27 9.54
C PHE A 578 39.48 1.38 8.29
N SER A 579 40.18 1.80 7.24
CA SER A 579 40.29 1.04 6.00
C SER A 579 40.98 -0.31 6.21
N LYS A 580 42.08 -0.36 6.98
CA LYS A 580 42.77 -1.62 7.31
C LYS A 580 41.87 -2.63 8.03
N SER A 581 40.95 -2.16 8.88
CA SER A 581 40.01 -3.05 9.59
C SER A 581 39.05 -3.78 8.63
N TRP A 582 38.83 -3.22 7.43
CA TRP A 582 37.97 -3.78 6.37
C TRP A 582 38.73 -4.57 5.30
N MET A 583 40.04 -4.78 5.47
CA MET A 583 40.82 -5.63 4.56
C MET A 583 40.48 -7.10 4.73
N LEU A 584 40.45 -7.81 3.61
CA LEU A 584 40.09 -9.23 3.55
C LEU A 584 41.34 -10.09 3.35
N PRO A 585 41.52 -11.16 4.14
CA PRO A 585 42.48 -12.21 3.82
C PRO A 585 42.02 -13.01 2.59
N THR A 586 42.95 -13.75 1.98
CA THR A 586 42.68 -14.53 0.76
C THR A 586 41.61 -15.60 0.94
N GLN A 587 41.33 -16.05 2.16
CA GLN A 587 40.31 -17.05 2.44
C GLN A 587 38.87 -16.51 2.42
N THR A 588 38.70 -15.20 2.61
CA THR A 588 37.37 -14.57 2.68
C THR A 588 37.09 -13.63 1.50
N SER A 589 38.13 -13.28 0.74
CA SER A 589 38.01 -12.50 -0.48
C SER A 589 37.40 -13.32 -1.62
N MET A 590 36.33 -12.79 -2.22
CA MET A 590 35.60 -13.38 -3.35
C MET A 590 36.44 -13.42 -4.63
N PHE A 591 37.55 -12.70 -4.70
CA PHE A 591 38.52 -12.81 -5.78
C PHE A 591 39.35 -14.11 -5.75
N TYR A 592 39.33 -14.84 -4.63
CA TYR A 592 40.07 -16.10 -4.47
C TYR A 592 39.17 -17.27 -4.08
N GLN A 593 38.17 -17.04 -3.23
CA GLN A 593 37.26 -18.07 -2.75
C GLN A 593 35.81 -17.65 -2.94
N LEU A 594 35.09 -18.41 -3.76
CA LEU A 594 33.69 -18.17 -4.04
C LEU A 594 32.79 -18.90 -3.02
N PRO A 595 31.69 -18.28 -2.58
CA PRO A 595 30.69 -18.94 -1.77
C PRO A 595 30.02 -20.09 -2.53
N LYS A 596 29.54 -21.09 -1.80
CA LYS A 596 28.83 -22.23 -2.39
C LYS A 596 27.43 -21.80 -2.85
N TYR A 597 26.95 -22.42 -3.92
CA TYR A 597 25.58 -22.24 -4.37
C TYR A 597 24.59 -22.78 -3.34
N GLU A 598 23.55 -22.01 -3.04
CA GLU A 598 22.50 -22.38 -2.11
C GLU A 598 21.13 -22.19 -2.75
N GLN A 599 20.38 -23.28 -2.95
CA GLN A 599 19.11 -23.26 -3.70
C GLN A 599 18.05 -22.31 -3.11
N HIS A 600 18.03 -22.12 -1.79
CA HIS A 600 17.07 -21.25 -1.14
C HIS A 600 17.35 -19.75 -1.35
N LEU A 601 18.57 -19.40 -1.79
CA LEU A 601 18.96 -18.03 -2.15
C LEU A 601 18.62 -17.68 -3.61
N ALA A 602 18.18 -18.67 -4.40
CA ALA A 602 17.71 -18.43 -5.76
C ALA A 602 16.55 -17.41 -5.72
N PRO A 603 16.63 -16.32 -6.48
CA PRO A 603 15.65 -15.26 -6.44
C PRO A 603 14.29 -15.74 -6.94
N LYS A 604 13.25 -15.45 -6.16
CA LYS A 604 11.86 -15.70 -6.52
C LYS A 604 11.29 -14.44 -7.17
N PHE A 605 10.92 -14.56 -8.43
CA PHE A 605 10.23 -13.50 -9.18
C PHE A 605 8.72 -13.73 -9.02
N GLU A 606 8.11 -13.12 -8.00
CA GLU A 606 6.72 -13.38 -7.63
C GLU A 606 5.78 -12.20 -7.92
N TYR A 607 6.23 -11.10 -8.53
CA TYR A 607 5.40 -9.90 -8.67
C TYR A 607 5.05 -9.56 -10.13
N CYS A 608 3.83 -9.05 -10.29
CA CYS A 608 3.21 -8.74 -11.56
C CYS A 608 2.64 -7.32 -11.57
N SER A 609 2.73 -6.66 -12.72
CA SER A 609 2.01 -5.42 -12.98
C SER A 609 0.64 -5.76 -13.58
N CYS A 610 -0.42 -5.46 -12.83
CA CYS A 610 -1.79 -5.68 -13.25
C CYS A 610 -2.34 -4.43 -13.94
N GLY A 611 -2.71 -4.53 -15.21
CA GLY A 611 -3.33 -3.45 -15.99
C GLY A 611 -4.38 -3.99 -16.96
N GLN A 612 -4.88 -3.16 -17.88
CA GLN A 612 -5.81 -3.61 -18.92
C GLN A 612 -5.15 -4.46 -20.02
N GLY A 613 -3.81 -4.48 -20.09
CA GLY A 613 -3.03 -5.29 -21.02
C GLY A 613 -2.71 -6.71 -20.52
N PRO A 614 -1.87 -7.47 -21.25
CA PRO A 614 -1.35 -8.75 -20.80
C PRO A 614 -0.66 -8.60 -19.44
N VAL A 615 -0.93 -9.55 -18.53
CA VAL A 615 -0.26 -9.59 -17.23
C VAL A 615 1.24 -9.81 -17.45
N ASP A 616 2.06 -8.91 -16.93
CA ASP A 616 3.51 -9.01 -17.02
C ASP A 616 4.10 -9.24 -15.63
N CYS A 617 4.54 -10.48 -15.39
CA CYS A 617 5.19 -10.91 -14.15
C CYS A 617 6.72 -11.00 -14.28
N THR A 618 7.28 -10.57 -15.41
CA THR A 618 8.72 -10.67 -15.70
C THR A 618 9.49 -9.39 -15.38
N LYS A 619 8.79 -8.28 -15.18
CA LYS A 619 9.38 -6.94 -15.09
C LYS A 619 9.85 -6.52 -13.71
N VAL A 620 9.34 -7.14 -12.64
CA VAL A 620 9.57 -6.67 -11.27
C VAL A 620 10.41 -7.69 -10.50
N GLY A 621 11.72 -7.62 -10.68
CA GLY A 621 12.68 -8.32 -9.83
C GLY A 621 12.45 -7.94 -8.37
N LYS A 622 11.95 -8.87 -7.55
CA LYS A 622 11.74 -8.72 -6.08
C LYS A 622 11.05 -7.42 -5.58
N GLY A 623 10.25 -6.76 -6.41
CA GLY A 623 9.63 -5.47 -6.06
C GLY A 623 10.59 -4.29 -6.17
N ALA A 624 11.56 -4.32 -7.08
CA ALA A 624 12.46 -3.22 -7.36
C ALA A 624 12.45 -2.87 -8.85
N MET A 625 12.54 -1.57 -9.14
CA MET A 625 12.40 -1.02 -10.48
C MET A 625 13.34 0.17 -10.65
N ASN A 626 14.60 -0.11 -10.98
CA ASN A 626 15.55 0.95 -11.31
C ASN A 626 15.09 1.73 -12.57
N PRO A 627 15.10 3.07 -12.54
CA PRO A 627 14.83 3.87 -13.73
C PRO A 627 15.79 3.48 -14.85
N SER A 628 15.22 2.98 -15.94
CA SER A 628 16.02 2.46 -17.05
C SER A 628 16.50 3.60 -17.94
N LYS A 629 17.75 3.51 -18.44
CA LYS A 629 18.21 4.42 -19.51
C LYS A 629 17.43 4.10 -20.80
N PRO A 630 16.96 5.11 -21.56
CA PRO A 630 16.32 4.89 -22.85
C PRO A 630 17.29 4.21 -23.83
N LYS A 631 17.13 2.90 -24.03
CA LYS A 631 17.84 2.09 -25.05
C LYS A 631 19.35 2.34 -25.13
N ASP A 632 20.08 2.17 -24.04
CA ASP A 632 21.54 2.15 -24.14
C ASP A 632 22.20 1.11 -23.24
N GLY A 633 22.87 0.18 -23.90
CA GLY A 633 23.58 -0.92 -23.29
C GLY A 633 23.43 -2.18 -24.11
N GLN A 634 24.53 -2.68 -24.68
CA GLN A 634 24.51 -4.06 -25.17
C GLN A 634 24.51 -4.93 -23.91
N VAL A 635 23.43 -5.70 -23.69
CA VAL A 635 23.45 -6.77 -22.69
C VAL A 635 24.64 -7.64 -23.05
N ILE A 636 25.60 -7.77 -22.12
CA ILE A 636 26.77 -8.61 -22.33
C ILE A 636 26.23 -10.04 -22.25
N SER A 637 25.90 -10.59 -23.41
CA SER A 637 24.91 -11.66 -23.61
C SER A 637 24.80 -12.71 -22.50
N ASP A 638 23.56 -13.06 -22.20
CA ASP A 638 23.11 -14.21 -21.42
C ASP A 638 23.38 -15.56 -22.14
N LYS A 639 24.61 -15.78 -22.63
CA LYS A 639 25.03 -17.03 -23.29
C LYS A 639 25.34 -18.15 -22.30
N ASN A 640 24.97 -18.00 -21.03
CA ASN A 640 25.10 -19.04 -20.03
C ASN A 640 23.89 -20.00 -20.12
N LYS A 641 23.88 -20.89 -21.12
CA LYS A 641 23.12 -22.14 -20.99
C LYS A 641 23.93 -23.07 -20.07
N PRO A 642 23.32 -23.68 -19.03
CA PRO A 642 24.04 -24.63 -18.20
C PRO A 642 24.42 -25.89 -19.00
N PRO A 643 25.52 -26.57 -18.65
CA PRO A 643 25.93 -27.81 -19.29
C PRO A 643 24.89 -28.90 -19.04
N ARG A 644 24.43 -29.57 -20.11
CA ARG A 644 23.79 -30.89 -19.94
C ARG A 644 24.86 -31.83 -19.40
N ARG A 645 24.58 -32.41 -18.23
CA ARG A 645 25.39 -33.44 -17.56
C ARG A 645 25.54 -34.69 -18.45
N SER A 646 26.46 -34.68 -19.42
CA SER A 646 27.01 -35.92 -19.99
C SER A 646 28.29 -35.67 -20.79
N ALA A 647 29.38 -36.26 -20.28
CA ALA A 647 30.54 -36.78 -21.00
C ALA A 647 31.34 -35.86 -21.95
N ARG A 648 32.56 -35.49 -21.50
CA ARG A 648 33.89 -35.55 -22.17
C ARG A 648 34.08 -35.22 -23.68
N ALA A 649 33.11 -34.68 -24.39
CA ALA A 649 33.26 -34.25 -25.78
C ALA A 649 33.27 -32.71 -25.87
N TYR A 650 34.47 -32.14 -26.00
CA TYR A 650 34.63 -30.73 -26.33
C TYR A 650 34.17 -30.50 -27.79
N THR A 651 32.96 -29.99 -28.02
CA THR A 651 32.44 -29.58 -29.34
C THR A 651 32.75 -28.10 -29.60
N ASP A 652 32.94 -27.67 -30.85
CA ASP A 652 33.37 -26.30 -31.22
C ASP A 652 32.42 -25.14 -30.82
N HIS A 653 31.36 -25.42 -30.06
CA HIS A 653 30.41 -24.43 -29.53
C HIS A 653 30.76 -23.89 -28.13
N TYR A 654 31.85 -24.34 -27.50
CA TYR A 654 32.22 -23.94 -26.14
C TYR A 654 33.18 -22.72 -26.14
N PRO A 655 32.87 -21.61 -25.44
CA PRO A 655 33.85 -20.59 -25.12
C PRO A 655 34.93 -21.17 -24.19
N ASP A 656 36.17 -20.71 -24.32
CA ASP A 656 37.21 -21.12 -23.39
C ASP A 656 36.96 -20.46 -22.05
N GLY A 657 36.62 -21.25 -21.02
CA GLY A 657 36.58 -20.76 -19.65
C GLY A 657 37.95 -20.22 -19.23
N ASP A 658 37.94 -18.97 -18.77
CA ASP A 658 38.97 -18.18 -18.07
C ASP A 658 40.44 -18.33 -18.52
N VAL A 659 40.99 -17.22 -19.01
CA VAL A 659 42.43 -17.07 -19.26
C VAL A 659 43.16 -17.08 -17.91
N PRO A 660 44.26 -17.85 -17.76
CA PRO A 660 45.05 -17.82 -16.52
C PRO A 660 45.50 -16.39 -16.22
N GLY A 661 45.07 -15.85 -15.07
CA GLY A 661 45.63 -14.63 -14.51
C GLY A 661 47.03 -14.89 -13.98
N ASP A 662 47.94 -13.93 -14.15
CA ASP A 662 49.26 -13.97 -13.54
C ASP A 662 49.13 -13.64 -12.04
N HIS A 663 49.02 -14.68 -11.21
CA HIS A 663 48.88 -14.54 -9.75
C HIS A 663 50.18 -14.10 -9.04
N MET A 664 51.31 -13.96 -9.75
CA MET A 664 52.60 -13.66 -9.15
C MET A 664 52.93 -12.16 -9.17
N ILE A 665 52.20 -11.32 -8.45
CA ILE A 665 52.75 -10.12 -7.77
C ILE A 665 51.72 -9.77 -6.70
N LEU A 666 51.85 -10.28 -5.48
CA LEU A 666 51.15 -9.78 -4.28
C LEU A 666 52.11 -9.09 -3.29
N ASN A 667 53.42 -9.12 -3.58
CA ASN A 667 54.47 -8.78 -2.61
C ASN A 667 55.29 -7.53 -2.93
N ARG A 668 54.97 -6.76 -3.98
CA ARG A 668 55.67 -5.48 -4.22
C ARG A 668 55.08 -4.41 -3.31
N ARG A 669 55.76 -4.16 -2.17
CA ARG A 669 55.51 -2.99 -1.33
C ARG A 669 55.74 -1.71 -2.14
N LEU A 670 54.70 -0.89 -2.29
CA LEU A 670 54.86 0.49 -2.71
C LEU A 670 55.71 1.25 -1.69
N LYS A 671 56.68 2.02 -2.17
CA LYS A 671 57.21 3.14 -1.41
C LYS A 671 56.22 4.29 -1.55
N ARG A 672 55.23 4.37 -0.66
CA ARG A 672 54.30 5.50 -0.60
C ARG A 672 55.10 6.80 -0.58
N ASN A 673 54.81 7.73 -1.50
CA ASN A 673 55.45 9.04 -1.47
C ASN A 673 54.77 9.90 -0.40
N VAL A 674 55.22 9.79 0.84
CA VAL A 674 54.60 10.44 2.01
C VAL A 674 54.83 11.97 2.04
N PHE A 675 55.53 12.54 1.05
CA PHE A 675 56.02 13.94 1.08
C PHE A 675 55.54 14.83 -0.09
N ALA A 676 54.47 14.46 -0.80
CA ALA A 676 53.95 15.34 -1.85
C ALA A 676 53.38 16.63 -1.26
N SER A 677 53.77 17.77 -1.83
CA SER A 677 53.33 19.10 -1.43
C SER A 677 53.26 19.98 -2.66
N PHE A 678 52.49 21.07 -2.55
CA PHE A 678 52.52 22.14 -3.54
C PHE A 678 53.65 23.15 -3.22
N PRO A 679 54.33 23.71 -4.23
CA PRO A 679 54.22 23.37 -5.66
C PRO A 679 54.74 21.96 -5.94
N THR A 680 54.12 21.27 -6.90
CA THR A 680 54.56 19.94 -7.31
C THR A 680 55.98 19.99 -7.91
N PRO A 681 56.67 18.85 -8.11
CA PRO A 681 58.02 18.86 -8.69
C PRO A 681 58.13 19.49 -10.08
N SER A 682 57.06 19.48 -10.90
CA SER A 682 57.00 20.19 -12.19
C SER A 682 56.57 21.66 -12.05
N GLY A 683 56.38 22.16 -10.83
CA GLY A 683 56.08 23.55 -10.51
C GLY A 683 54.59 23.90 -10.50
N ILE A 684 53.68 22.93 -10.48
CA ILE A 684 52.24 23.19 -10.43
C ILE A 684 51.88 23.67 -9.03
N THR A 685 51.33 24.88 -8.93
CA THR A 685 50.82 25.43 -7.66
C THR A 685 49.41 24.91 -7.35
N GLU A 686 49.01 24.95 -6.09
CA GLU A 686 47.66 24.56 -5.68
C GLU A 686 46.57 25.35 -6.43
N LEU A 687 46.78 26.66 -6.64
CA LEU A 687 45.86 27.51 -7.39
C LEU A 687 45.75 27.07 -8.86
N GLN A 688 46.87 26.70 -9.49
CA GLN A 688 46.86 26.18 -10.86
C GLN A 688 46.17 24.82 -10.94
N ALA A 689 46.40 23.93 -9.96
CA ALA A 689 45.73 22.64 -9.87
C ALA A 689 44.20 22.82 -9.76
N ARG A 690 43.74 23.65 -8.81
CA ARG A 690 42.32 23.96 -8.60
C ARG A 690 41.67 24.58 -9.83
N SER A 691 42.36 25.51 -10.49
CA SER A 691 41.90 26.11 -11.74
C SER A 691 41.76 25.07 -12.85
N ALA A 692 42.73 24.16 -13.01
CA ALA A 692 42.68 23.10 -14.00
C ALA A 692 41.51 22.15 -13.75
N CYS A 693 41.36 21.66 -12.51
CA CYS A 693 40.26 20.78 -12.11
C CYS A 693 38.88 21.41 -12.37
N THR A 694 38.70 22.66 -11.95
CA THR A 694 37.44 23.38 -12.15
C THR A 694 37.12 23.54 -13.63
N GLN A 695 38.09 23.95 -14.45
CA GLN A 695 37.91 24.11 -15.89
C GLN A 695 37.57 22.79 -16.58
N SER A 696 38.18 21.68 -16.17
CA SER A 696 37.87 20.37 -16.73
C SER A 696 36.45 19.92 -16.41
N ILE A 697 36.02 20.05 -15.16
CA ILE A 697 34.67 19.68 -14.74
C ILE A 697 33.61 20.56 -15.40
N THR A 698 33.91 21.84 -15.68
CA THR A 698 32.96 22.72 -16.41
C THR A 698 32.62 22.23 -17.82
N ARG A 699 33.45 21.35 -18.39
CA ARG A 699 33.25 20.73 -19.71
C ARG A 699 32.51 19.40 -19.65
N SER A 700 32.15 18.91 -18.46
CA SER A 700 31.40 17.66 -18.31
C SER A 700 29.97 17.81 -18.88
N SER A 701 29.34 16.68 -19.24
CA SER A 701 28.01 16.70 -19.89
C SER A 701 26.95 17.38 -19.02
N LEU A 702 26.98 17.17 -17.71
CA LEU A 702 25.94 17.61 -16.78
C LEU A 702 26.32 18.81 -15.92
N TYR A 703 27.47 19.46 -16.19
CA TYR A 703 27.94 20.60 -15.38
C TYR A 703 26.86 21.67 -15.16
N SER A 704 26.16 22.09 -16.22
CA SER A 704 25.11 23.11 -16.13
C SER A 704 23.95 22.75 -15.19
N ARG A 705 23.72 21.46 -14.92
CA ARG A 705 22.62 20.96 -14.08
C ARG A 705 23.03 20.84 -12.61
N CYS A 706 24.30 20.55 -12.32
CA CYS A 706 24.80 20.33 -10.96
C CYS A 706 25.90 21.30 -10.50
N SER A 707 26.20 22.36 -11.27
CA SER A 707 27.24 23.34 -10.90
C SER A 707 27.00 24.08 -9.57
N HIS A 708 25.75 24.11 -9.10
CA HIS A 708 25.34 24.78 -7.86
C HIS A 708 25.30 23.84 -6.64
N THR A 709 25.63 22.56 -6.79
CA THR A 709 25.59 21.57 -5.70
C THR A 709 26.98 21.39 -5.10
N ASN A 710 27.04 20.80 -3.91
CA ASN A 710 28.31 20.48 -3.24
C ASN A 710 29.14 19.41 -3.99
N ILE A 711 28.54 18.69 -4.95
CA ILE A 711 29.22 17.71 -5.81
C ILE A 711 30.44 18.34 -6.49
N LEU A 712 30.31 19.60 -6.94
CA LEU A 712 31.41 20.28 -7.62
C LEU A 712 32.63 20.46 -6.71
N SER A 713 32.42 20.92 -5.47
CA SER A 713 33.53 21.14 -4.54
C SER A 713 34.23 19.83 -4.21
N ASP A 714 33.48 18.75 -3.95
CA ASP A 714 34.06 17.47 -3.54
C ASP A 714 34.94 16.87 -4.65
N ILE A 715 34.43 16.84 -5.90
CA ILE A 715 35.21 16.35 -7.05
C ILE A 715 36.43 17.24 -7.34
N VAL A 716 36.33 18.56 -7.16
CA VAL A 716 37.48 19.46 -7.32
C VAL A 716 38.55 19.17 -6.29
N GLU A 717 38.21 18.96 -5.01
CA GLU A 717 39.21 18.64 -3.98
C GLU A 717 39.93 17.30 -4.26
N GLY A 718 39.20 16.26 -4.67
CA GLY A 718 39.81 14.99 -5.09
C GLY A 718 40.78 15.19 -6.25
N CYS A 719 40.34 15.91 -7.29
CA CYS A 719 41.18 16.24 -8.43
C CYS A 719 42.45 17.04 -8.05
N VAL A 720 42.36 17.99 -7.13
CA VAL A 720 43.52 18.76 -6.65
C VAL A 720 44.52 17.85 -5.95
N GLU A 721 44.04 16.93 -5.11
CA GLU A 721 44.90 15.97 -4.41
C GLU A 721 45.55 15.00 -5.42
N ASP A 722 44.83 14.50 -6.43
CA ASP A 722 45.40 13.69 -7.51
C ASP A 722 46.51 14.42 -8.27
N ILE A 723 46.34 15.72 -8.57
CA ILE A 723 47.38 16.54 -9.24
C ILE A 723 48.63 16.67 -8.36
N LYS A 724 48.45 16.88 -7.05
CA LYS A 724 49.55 17.02 -6.09
C LYS A 724 50.50 15.83 -6.11
N PHE A 725 49.96 14.62 -6.24
CA PHE A 725 50.75 13.39 -6.26
C PHE A 725 51.21 12.98 -7.66
N SER A 726 50.34 13.10 -8.66
CA SER A 726 50.64 12.71 -10.04
C SER A 726 51.59 13.68 -10.75
N ASP A 727 51.70 14.92 -10.25
CA ASP A 727 52.45 16.00 -10.90
C ASP A 727 51.96 16.26 -12.34
N SER A 728 50.66 16.07 -12.58
CA SER A 728 50.03 16.12 -13.91
C SER A 728 48.59 16.63 -13.86
N THR A 729 48.27 17.67 -14.63
CA THR A 729 46.90 18.20 -14.75
C THR A 729 45.99 17.34 -15.64
N GLU A 730 46.54 16.36 -16.37
CA GLU A 730 45.80 15.56 -17.35
C GLU A 730 45.53 14.11 -16.88
N ALA A 731 46.30 13.60 -15.91
CA ALA A 731 46.30 12.17 -15.56
C ALA A 731 44.92 11.68 -15.11
N PHE A 732 44.25 12.38 -14.20
CA PHE A 732 42.98 11.94 -13.61
C PHE A 732 41.77 12.77 -14.07
N GLU A 733 41.97 13.70 -15.02
CA GLU A 733 40.93 14.62 -15.48
C GLU A 733 39.65 13.89 -15.92
N LEU A 734 39.80 12.85 -16.75
CA LEU A 734 38.66 12.08 -17.24
C LEU A 734 37.97 11.27 -16.13
N ALA A 735 38.71 10.83 -15.11
CA ALA A 735 38.16 10.13 -13.96
C ALA A 735 37.22 11.05 -13.18
N HIS A 736 37.66 12.28 -12.90
CA HIS A 736 36.86 13.28 -12.17
C HIS A 736 35.66 13.77 -12.98
N MET A 737 35.81 13.99 -14.28
CA MET A 737 34.66 14.36 -15.13
C MET A 737 33.59 13.26 -15.18
N ASN A 738 33.99 12.00 -15.33
CA ASN A 738 33.06 10.87 -15.31
C ASN A 738 32.41 10.69 -13.92
N ALA A 739 33.16 10.90 -12.84
CA ALA A 739 32.62 10.85 -11.48
C ALA A 739 31.57 11.95 -11.25
N PHE A 740 31.87 13.20 -11.62
CA PHE A 740 30.91 14.30 -11.51
C PHE A 740 29.60 14.01 -12.27
N ASP A 741 29.71 13.55 -13.51
CA ASP A 741 28.54 13.22 -14.33
C ASP A 741 27.75 12.03 -13.78
N SER A 742 28.42 11.02 -13.19
CA SER A 742 27.76 9.89 -12.53
C SER A 742 26.94 10.34 -11.31
N ILE A 743 27.58 11.08 -10.40
CA ILE A 743 26.95 11.54 -9.16
C ILE A 743 25.81 12.50 -9.48
N CYS A 744 26.04 13.45 -10.40
CA CYS A 744 25.02 14.38 -10.86
C CYS A 744 23.82 13.66 -11.50
N HIS A 745 24.09 12.66 -12.35
CA HIS A 745 23.03 11.87 -12.98
C HIS A 745 22.16 11.17 -11.94
N ASN A 746 22.77 10.58 -10.91
CA ASN A 746 22.05 9.88 -9.84
C ASN A 746 21.19 10.85 -9.02
N GLU A 747 21.72 12.00 -8.63
CA GLU A 747 20.92 13.01 -7.91
C GLU A 747 19.74 13.54 -8.74
N LEU A 748 19.94 13.74 -10.05
CA LEU A 748 18.86 14.17 -10.93
C LEU A 748 17.83 13.07 -11.19
N ALA A 749 18.25 11.79 -11.19
CA ALA A 749 17.36 10.65 -11.42
C ALA A 749 16.39 10.39 -10.25
N LYS A 750 16.66 10.96 -9.06
CA LYS A 750 15.74 10.94 -7.92
C LYS A 750 14.52 11.84 -8.13
N ASP A 751 14.62 12.88 -8.95
CA ASP A 751 13.52 13.82 -9.16
C ASP A 751 12.52 13.25 -10.19
N PRO A 752 11.23 13.06 -9.83
CA PRO A 752 10.21 12.54 -10.75
C PRO A 752 10.05 13.39 -12.02
N ASN A 753 10.40 14.68 -12.01
CA ASN A 753 10.36 15.52 -13.22
C ASN A 753 11.37 15.09 -14.29
N ASN A 754 12.43 14.36 -13.90
CA ASN A 754 13.41 13.80 -14.82
C ASN A 754 13.09 12.35 -15.21
N ILE A 755 11.91 11.83 -14.87
CA ILE A 755 11.45 10.48 -15.20
C ILE A 755 10.26 10.55 -16.18
N GLN A 756 10.26 9.67 -17.17
CA GLN A 756 9.10 9.41 -18.03
C GLN A 756 8.65 7.96 -17.87
N TYR A 757 7.34 7.71 -17.91
CA TYR A 757 6.81 6.35 -17.87
C TYR A 757 6.46 5.87 -19.27
N VAL A 758 7.13 4.80 -19.74
CA VAL A 758 6.85 4.15 -21.03
C VAL A 758 6.33 2.75 -20.77
N ASN A 759 5.07 2.47 -21.13
CA ASN A 759 4.41 1.18 -20.88
C ASN A 759 4.47 0.74 -19.40
N GLY A 760 4.33 1.69 -18.47
CA GLY A 760 4.43 1.45 -17.03
C GLY A 760 5.85 1.27 -16.49
N LEU A 761 6.88 1.47 -17.32
CA LEU A 761 8.29 1.45 -16.90
C LEU A 761 8.84 2.86 -16.69
N ALA A 762 9.48 3.11 -15.53
CA ALA A 762 10.25 4.31 -15.29
C ALA A 762 11.47 4.37 -16.21
N VAL A 763 11.57 5.41 -17.02
CA VAL A 763 12.65 5.65 -17.98
C VAL A 763 13.21 7.04 -17.74
N ILE A 764 14.54 7.13 -17.62
CA ILE A 764 15.21 8.41 -17.36
C ILE A 764 15.06 9.34 -18.56
N ASN A 765 14.74 10.61 -18.31
CA ASN A 765 14.61 11.63 -19.35
C ASN A 765 15.93 11.79 -20.12
N PRO A 766 15.92 11.76 -21.46
CA PRO A 766 17.13 11.91 -22.27
C PRO A 766 17.95 13.18 -22.00
N SER A 767 17.35 14.23 -21.45
CA SER A 767 18.01 15.49 -21.13
C SER A 767 19.02 15.44 -19.97
N ILE A 768 18.98 14.39 -19.14
CA ILE A 768 19.93 14.17 -18.04
C ILE A 768 20.86 12.96 -18.29
N LEU A 769 20.86 12.44 -19.51
CA LEU A 769 21.81 11.41 -19.94
C LEU A 769 23.15 12.06 -20.30
N THR A 770 24.22 11.29 -20.09
CA THR A 770 25.60 11.75 -20.26
C THR A 770 26.18 11.24 -21.57
N CYS A 771 27.16 11.96 -22.12
CA CYS A 771 27.91 11.44 -23.25
C CYS A 771 28.85 10.31 -22.81
N PRO A 772 29.02 9.27 -23.65
CA PRO A 772 29.88 8.15 -23.33
C PRO A 772 31.31 8.63 -23.08
N ASN A 773 31.82 8.33 -21.88
CA ASN A 773 33.20 8.61 -21.44
C ASN A 773 33.68 10.04 -21.79
N GLN A 774 32.83 11.06 -21.60
CA GLN A 774 33.12 12.48 -21.91
C GLN A 774 33.67 12.73 -23.32
N CYS A 775 33.25 11.93 -24.30
CA CYS A 775 33.79 11.98 -25.67
C CYS A 775 35.32 11.90 -25.72
N SER A 776 35.93 11.22 -24.73
CA SER A 776 37.37 11.04 -24.57
C SER A 776 38.18 12.34 -24.72
N LYS A 777 37.56 13.50 -24.42
CA LYS A 777 38.10 14.86 -24.65
C LYS A 777 38.40 15.20 -26.12
N ASN A 778 38.02 14.36 -27.08
CA ASN A 778 38.26 14.54 -28.51
C ASN A 778 36.98 14.83 -29.29
N GLY A 779 35.95 15.38 -28.64
CA GLY A 779 34.70 15.74 -29.28
C GLY A 779 33.88 16.70 -28.42
N ARG A 780 32.73 17.10 -28.95
CA ARG A 780 31.70 17.87 -28.23
C ARG A 780 30.50 16.98 -27.94
N CYS A 781 30.03 17.02 -26.70
CA CYS A 781 28.79 16.36 -26.32
C CYS A 781 27.59 17.17 -26.80
N ILE A 782 26.72 16.59 -27.62
CA ILE A 782 25.45 17.21 -28.02
C ILE A 782 24.33 16.20 -27.75
N GLY A 783 23.48 16.51 -26.76
CA GLY A 783 22.55 15.52 -26.21
C GLY A 783 23.31 14.35 -25.58
N THR A 784 23.11 13.15 -26.11
CA THR A 784 23.80 11.92 -25.65
C THR A 784 24.89 11.43 -26.62
N THR A 785 25.15 12.20 -27.68
CA THR A 785 26.02 11.78 -28.77
C THR A 785 27.30 12.62 -28.79
N CYS A 786 28.43 11.93 -28.94
CA CYS A 786 29.71 12.59 -29.13
C CYS A 786 29.92 12.97 -30.59
N HIS A 787 30.05 14.27 -30.84
CA HIS A 787 30.46 14.82 -32.13
C HIS A 787 31.98 14.96 -32.13
N CYS A 788 32.66 14.01 -32.77
CA CYS A 788 34.11 13.93 -32.74
C CYS A 788 34.78 15.06 -33.50
N ASN A 789 35.89 15.55 -32.94
CA ASN A 789 36.79 16.47 -33.61
C ASN A 789 37.41 15.79 -34.84
N HIS A 790 37.85 16.60 -35.80
CA HIS A 790 38.50 16.09 -37.01
C HIS A 790 39.66 15.14 -36.68
N GLY A 791 39.67 13.95 -37.29
CA GLY A 791 40.67 12.91 -37.05
C GLY A 791 40.28 11.86 -36.01
N TYR A 792 39.11 11.98 -35.36
CA TYR A 792 38.61 11.03 -34.37
C TYR A 792 37.24 10.46 -34.76
N THR A 793 36.94 9.24 -34.30
CA THR A 793 35.70 8.47 -34.49
C THR A 793 35.48 7.57 -33.27
N SER A 794 34.49 6.68 -33.31
CA SER A 794 33.89 5.89 -32.22
C SER A 794 32.80 6.62 -31.44
N ALA A 795 32.02 5.86 -30.66
CA ALA A 795 30.92 6.40 -29.85
C ALA A 795 31.39 7.46 -28.83
N ASP A 796 32.63 7.37 -28.36
CA ASP A 796 33.25 8.26 -27.38
C ASP A 796 34.48 9.01 -27.95
N CYS A 797 34.65 9.09 -29.26
CA CYS A 797 35.76 9.78 -29.93
C CYS A 797 37.17 9.34 -29.48
N SER A 798 37.33 8.09 -29.04
CA SER A 798 38.64 7.57 -28.63
C SER A 798 39.47 7.04 -29.80
N VAL A 799 38.85 6.68 -30.92
CA VAL A 799 39.53 6.04 -32.06
C VAL A 799 40.00 7.09 -33.08
N ARG A 800 41.25 7.03 -33.50
CA ARG A 800 41.86 7.90 -34.50
C ARG A 800 41.64 7.36 -35.92
N ILE A 801 41.19 8.23 -36.81
CA ILE A 801 40.95 7.93 -38.23
C ILE A 801 42.30 7.78 -38.95
N GLY A 802 42.41 6.76 -39.81
CA GLY A 802 43.60 6.53 -40.63
C GLY A 802 44.80 5.95 -39.86
N VAL A 803 44.64 5.67 -38.56
CA VAL A 803 45.65 4.99 -37.73
C VAL A 803 45.27 3.51 -37.63
N ALA A 804 46.21 2.61 -37.93
CA ALA A 804 45.96 1.17 -37.83
C ALA A 804 45.81 0.75 -36.35
N PRO A 805 44.96 -0.26 -36.04
CA PRO A 805 44.89 -0.83 -34.71
C PRO A 805 46.26 -1.37 -34.27
N THR A 806 46.62 -1.12 -33.01
CA THR A 806 47.89 -1.57 -32.44
C THR A 806 47.64 -2.72 -31.49
N ILE A 807 48.09 -3.92 -31.85
CA ILE A 807 48.05 -5.07 -30.93
C ILE A 807 49.16 -4.89 -29.90
N HIS A 808 48.78 -4.72 -28.64
CA HIS A 808 49.72 -4.59 -27.53
C HIS A 808 50.24 -5.95 -27.08
N ARG A 809 49.34 -6.91 -26.87
CA ARG A 809 49.68 -8.27 -26.46
C ARG A 809 48.54 -9.25 -26.68
N LEU A 810 48.86 -10.53 -26.56
CA LEU A 810 47.90 -11.60 -26.33
C LEU A 810 47.80 -11.87 -24.83
N ARG A 811 46.59 -12.06 -24.33
CA ARG A 811 46.39 -12.41 -22.91
C ARG A 811 47.01 -13.77 -22.59
N GLY A 812 47.62 -13.91 -21.41
CA GLY A 812 48.39 -15.10 -21.05
C GLY A 812 49.66 -15.30 -21.90
N ASP A 813 50.21 -14.22 -22.46
CA ASP A 813 51.36 -14.22 -23.37
C ASP A 813 51.19 -15.14 -24.60
N GLY A 814 49.93 -15.36 -25.01
CA GLY A 814 49.58 -16.24 -26.13
C GLY A 814 49.66 -17.74 -25.80
N GLN A 815 49.95 -18.09 -24.54
CA GLN A 815 50.00 -19.47 -24.07
C GLN A 815 48.66 -19.89 -23.49
N CYS A 816 48.30 -21.16 -23.72
CA CYS A 816 47.08 -21.74 -23.18
C CYS A 816 47.31 -23.18 -22.72
N ASP A 817 46.91 -23.49 -21.50
CA ASP A 817 47.02 -24.84 -20.95
C ASP A 817 45.78 -25.66 -21.30
N ILE A 818 45.93 -26.55 -22.29
CA ILE A 818 44.88 -27.47 -22.76
C ILE A 818 44.34 -28.40 -21.66
N ARG A 819 45.07 -28.57 -20.55
CA ARG A 819 44.64 -29.36 -19.39
C ARG A 819 43.65 -28.60 -18.52
N ARG A 820 43.63 -27.26 -18.61
CA ARG A 820 42.77 -26.37 -17.82
C ARG A 820 41.60 -25.81 -18.64
N ARG A 821 41.77 -25.58 -19.94
CA ARG A 821 40.72 -25.07 -20.85
C ARG A 821 40.93 -25.54 -22.30
N PRO A 822 39.91 -25.51 -23.18
CA PRO A 822 40.03 -26.05 -24.54
C PRO A 822 40.88 -25.24 -25.53
N CYS A 823 41.35 -24.03 -25.17
CA CYS A 823 42.28 -23.20 -25.96
C CYS A 823 41.79 -22.81 -27.37
N ARG A 824 40.47 -22.71 -27.57
CA ARG A 824 39.80 -22.30 -28.80
C ARG A 824 39.64 -20.80 -28.98
N GLN A 825 39.95 -19.99 -27.98
CA GLN A 825 39.84 -18.54 -28.00
C GLN A 825 41.14 -17.86 -27.55
N VAL A 826 41.55 -16.86 -28.32
CA VAL A 826 42.68 -15.98 -28.01
C VAL A 826 42.15 -14.59 -27.75
N ASN A 827 42.51 -14.02 -26.59
CA ASN A 827 42.16 -12.66 -26.23
C ASN A 827 43.28 -11.72 -26.68
N VAL A 828 42.95 -10.80 -27.58
CA VAL A 828 43.89 -9.82 -28.14
C VAL A 828 43.66 -8.48 -27.47
N ILE A 829 44.68 -7.95 -26.81
CA ILE A 829 44.67 -6.59 -26.28
C ILE A 829 45.12 -5.66 -27.40
N VAL A 830 44.21 -4.81 -27.86
CA VAL A 830 44.41 -3.96 -29.03
C VAL A 830 43.88 -2.56 -28.76
N ASP A 831 44.64 -1.56 -29.18
CA ASP A 831 44.27 -0.14 -29.16
C ASP A 831 43.84 0.34 -30.55
N ASN A 832 43.11 1.45 -30.58
CA ASN A 832 42.59 2.08 -31.79
C ASN A 832 41.69 1.17 -32.64
N ILE A 833 40.89 0.33 -31.97
CA ILE A 833 39.90 -0.56 -32.57
C ILE A 833 38.48 -0.03 -32.34
N MET A 834 37.58 -0.27 -33.28
CA MET A 834 36.16 0.06 -33.16
C MET A 834 35.32 -1.19 -33.45
N GLU A 835 34.25 -1.38 -32.69
CA GLU A 835 33.29 -2.45 -32.95
C GLU A 835 32.63 -2.25 -34.33
N SER A 836 32.67 -3.28 -35.17
CA SER A 836 32.13 -3.25 -36.53
C SER A 836 31.78 -4.66 -36.97
N SER A 837 30.71 -4.82 -37.73
CA SER A 837 30.36 -6.09 -38.38
C SER A 837 31.41 -6.56 -39.39
N HIS A 838 32.30 -5.66 -39.82
CA HIS A 838 33.41 -5.95 -40.72
C HIS A 838 34.72 -6.30 -40.01
N LEU A 839 34.76 -6.24 -38.67
CA LEU A 839 35.94 -6.61 -37.91
C LEU A 839 36.19 -8.12 -38.04
N ALA A 840 37.34 -8.49 -38.61
CA ALA A 840 37.73 -9.89 -38.81
C ALA A 840 39.11 -10.16 -38.19
N CYS A 841 39.21 -11.25 -37.44
CA CYS A 841 40.50 -11.78 -36.99
C CYS A 841 41.02 -12.78 -38.02
N ARG A 842 42.28 -12.62 -38.45
CA ARG A 842 42.97 -13.58 -39.32
C ARG A 842 44.05 -14.26 -38.48
N VAL A 843 43.98 -15.58 -38.39
CA VAL A 843 44.95 -16.40 -37.64
C VAL A 843 45.75 -17.24 -38.62
N THR A 844 47.06 -17.30 -38.43
CA THR A 844 47.96 -18.18 -39.19
C THR A 844 48.59 -19.17 -38.20
N PRO A 845 48.41 -20.49 -38.38
CA PRO A 845 49.06 -21.48 -37.54
C PRO A 845 50.58 -21.45 -37.77
N LEU A 846 51.34 -21.52 -36.67
CA LEU A 846 52.79 -21.68 -36.68
C LEU A 846 53.10 -23.03 -36.05
N ASP A 847 53.69 -23.94 -36.83
CA ASP A 847 54.22 -25.20 -36.32
C ASP A 847 55.55 -24.91 -35.63
N LEU A 848 55.59 -25.08 -34.31
CA LEU A 848 56.82 -24.98 -33.52
C LEU A 848 57.41 -26.39 -33.38
N SER A 849 57.95 -26.91 -34.48
CA SER A 849 58.78 -28.11 -34.44
C SER A 849 60.24 -27.69 -34.26
N ASP A 850 60.76 -27.82 -33.04
CA ASP A 850 62.14 -28.23 -32.76
C ASP A 850 62.15 -29.19 -31.57
#